data_AF-A0A0C7R2W7-F1
#
_entry.id   AF-A0A0C7R2W7-F1
#
_cell.length_a   1.000
_cell.length_b   1.000
_cell.length_c   1.000
_cell.angle_alpha   90.00
_cell.angle_beta   90.00
_cell.angle_gamma   90.00
#
_symmetry.space_group_name_H-M   'P 1'
#
loop_
_entity.id
_entity.type
_entity.pdbx_description
1 polymer ?
#
loop_
_entity_poly.entity_id
_entity_poly.type
_entity_poly.pdbx_seq_one_letter_code
_entity_poly.pdbx_strand_id
1 'polypeptide(L)'
;MAVKEKVLQFANQVSGKKPGSRGYFGENDARYKILEPVVSDEMAEVLLCMKIRQKTTAEKVAPLCGKSVDRCSELLLELSEIGVVFVNEIDGVDTFWYETWVPGIMEMMVNNKEQAKKYPQIPKAFHDYGVENGPKSTGSFPPGVGLMRVIPIETAIDGETRRASYEEISKYLNENDKFSVSDCSCRTARESMGEGCGHLKEDMCIQLGHAAEYYIRTGRGREITREEAFEIIKRAEENGLMHQIPNLDGSGKTHAICNCCGCSCLALKGANMFANTDMVRSNYVSQVDKDKCVACGECVINCPTNALKLGQKLCSSKPIVDKIERKETPRNTNWGPDKWNEDYRTNREDVVESGTSPCKTACPAHIAVQGYIKLASQGRYKEALELIKKENPFPAICGRICPRKCESACTRGDIDSPLAIDEIKKFIAEQDLKEEHRFIPKKRHEYGKKIAVIGGGPAGLSCAYYLSIDGYKVTVFEKQKALGGMLTLGIPSFRLEKEVVNAEIDILRQMGVEFKTGVDVGKDITLDELRNEGYKAFYLAIGAQSGRKLNIEGEDAKGVIPGIEFVRDVNLGKDIKLNGKVVVIGGGNVAIDVARNATRVGADSVDMYCLENREQMPALEEEIEEALEEEITINNSWGPNKIIVEDGKVVGVEFKKCVSVFDENKRFSPKFDETDLKVVDADYVLISVGQNIEWGNLLKGSNVELNPNNTIKADGFTYQTNEPDIFAGGDSYTGPRFAIDAIAAGKEGAISIHRFVQPGQSLVNGRDRKDYHEFDKESLQLEGYDNMPRQKAAHKSDLNTKESFKDMRLTFTEEQVKKETERCLGCGATVVDEYMCVGCGQCTTKCKFDAISLVRKYDAEGVAYEDLKPAIVKTVIRRKGRIIGKKVKDVFAK
;
A
#
# COMPACT_ATOMS: atom_id res chain seq x y z
N MET A 1 -5.05 24.52 36.83
CA MET A 1 -4.33 24.14 38.06
C MET A 1 -3.19 25.13 38.27
N ALA A 2 -2.80 25.39 39.52
CA ALA A 2 -1.62 26.20 39.78
C ALA A 2 -0.36 25.51 39.24
N VAL A 3 0.60 26.28 38.73
CA VAL A 3 1.87 25.74 38.21
C VAL A 3 2.64 25.09 39.36
N LYS A 4 2.94 23.79 39.20
CA LYS A 4 3.86 23.04 40.07
C LYS A 4 5.29 23.54 39.91
N GLU A 5 5.68 24.51 40.74
CA GLU A 5 6.97 25.22 40.62
C GLU A 5 8.19 24.29 40.69
N LYS A 6 8.17 23.27 41.55
CA LYS A 6 9.32 22.34 41.66
C LYS A 6 9.41 21.45 40.43
N VAL A 7 8.28 21.02 39.88
CA VAL A 7 8.24 20.26 38.62
C VAL A 7 8.79 21.09 37.46
N LEU A 8 8.44 22.38 37.37
CA LEU A 8 8.96 23.29 36.35
C LEU A 8 10.48 23.51 36.50
N GLN A 9 10.94 23.64 37.74
CA GLN A 9 12.37 23.72 38.05
C GLN A 9 13.12 22.46 37.62
N PHE A 10 12.60 21.27 37.93
CA PHE A 10 13.20 20.00 37.50
C PHE A 10 13.24 19.89 35.98
N ALA A 11 12.15 20.22 35.29
CA ALA A 11 12.12 20.15 33.84
C ALA A 11 13.26 20.99 33.22
N ASN A 12 13.46 22.21 33.73
CA ASN A 12 14.54 23.09 33.32
C ASN A 12 15.93 22.56 33.72
N GLN A 13 16.07 21.91 34.88
CA GLN A 13 17.30 21.25 35.33
C GLN A 13 17.77 20.19 34.33
N VAL A 14 16.87 19.35 33.81
CA VAL A 14 17.22 18.33 32.78
C VAL A 14 17.82 19.00 31.53
N SER A 15 17.38 20.20 31.18
CA SER A 15 17.94 21.00 30.08
C SER A 15 19.13 21.88 30.47
N GLY A 16 19.64 21.79 31.70
CA GLY A 16 20.75 22.61 32.21
C GLY A 16 20.43 24.10 32.36
N LYS A 17 19.15 24.46 32.51
CA LYS A 17 18.68 25.85 32.59
C LYS A 17 18.38 26.25 34.02
N LYS A 18 18.78 27.47 34.40
CA LYS A 18 18.53 28.05 35.72
C LYS A 18 17.36 29.02 35.69
N PRO A 19 16.58 29.18 36.77
CA PRO A 19 15.53 30.20 36.85
C PRO A 19 16.05 31.58 36.44
N GLY A 20 15.28 32.30 35.62
CA GLY A 20 15.67 33.62 35.08
C GLY A 20 16.71 33.60 33.95
N SER A 21 17.28 32.45 33.58
CA SER A 21 18.22 32.36 32.47
C SER A 21 17.53 32.46 31.10
N ARG A 22 18.25 32.97 30.09
CA ARG A 22 17.72 33.06 28.72
C ARG A 22 17.37 31.66 28.21
N GLY A 23 16.10 31.47 27.87
CA GLY A 23 15.58 30.19 27.37
C GLY A 23 15.02 29.28 28.46
N TYR A 24 14.97 29.69 29.74
CA TYR A 24 14.16 29.02 30.76
C TYR A 24 12.71 28.94 30.27
N PHE A 25 12.15 27.75 30.26
CA PHE A 25 10.82 27.52 29.71
C PHE A 25 9.75 27.51 30.80
N GLY A 26 8.54 27.96 30.46
CA GLY A 26 7.39 28.05 31.36
C GLY A 26 6.45 26.85 31.27
N GLU A 27 5.25 26.94 31.88
CA GLU A 27 4.30 25.82 31.97
C GLU A 27 3.75 25.33 30.61
N ASN A 28 3.91 26.12 29.56
CA ASN A 28 3.38 25.76 28.24
C ASN A 28 4.31 24.84 27.43
N ASP A 29 5.55 24.63 27.88
CA ASP A 29 6.55 23.81 27.20
C ASP A 29 6.26 22.31 27.36
N ALA A 30 6.50 21.54 26.30
CA ALA A 30 6.31 20.09 26.28
C ALA A 30 6.99 19.37 27.46
N ARG A 31 8.17 19.82 27.88
CA ARG A 31 8.94 19.24 28.99
C ARG A 31 8.28 19.38 30.35
N TYR A 32 7.50 20.44 30.56
CA TYR A 32 6.70 20.57 31.76
C TYR A 32 5.40 19.76 31.64
N LYS A 33 4.70 19.89 30.52
CA LYS A 33 3.41 19.25 30.26
C LYS A 33 3.42 17.73 30.39
N ILE A 34 4.55 17.09 30.04
CA ILE A 34 4.70 15.65 30.19
C ILE A 34 4.76 15.21 31.66
N LEU A 35 5.38 16.01 32.54
CA LEU A 35 5.55 15.70 33.96
C LEU A 35 4.36 16.12 34.82
N GLU A 36 3.72 17.22 34.46
CA GLU A 36 2.63 17.86 35.22
C GLU A 36 1.54 16.91 35.75
N PRO A 37 1.01 15.92 35.00
CA PRO A 37 -0.14 15.15 35.46
C PRO A 37 0.23 14.05 36.47
N VAL A 38 1.51 13.69 36.56
CA VAL A 38 1.97 12.48 37.28
C VAL A 38 3.11 12.75 38.26
N VAL A 39 3.83 13.86 38.13
CA VAL A 39 4.90 14.25 39.06
C VAL A 39 4.37 15.28 40.05
N SER A 40 4.56 15.02 41.35
CA SER A 40 4.25 15.95 42.44
C SER A 40 5.43 16.89 42.73
N ASP A 41 5.19 17.99 43.45
CA ASP A 41 6.30 18.83 43.92
C ASP A 41 7.23 18.07 44.88
N GLU A 42 6.70 17.15 45.69
CA GLU A 42 7.50 16.30 46.59
C GLU A 42 8.45 15.37 45.80
N MET A 43 7.97 14.75 44.72
CA MET A 43 8.81 13.98 43.80
C MET A 43 9.86 14.87 43.14
N ALA A 44 9.47 16.06 42.70
CA ALA A 44 10.38 17.00 42.06
C ALA A 44 11.49 17.48 43.01
N GLU A 45 11.24 17.61 44.31
CA GLU A 45 12.28 17.88 45.31
C GLU A 45 13.36 16.80 45.32
N VAL A 46 12.99 15.52 45.23
CA VAL A 46 13.94 14.40 45.14
C VAL A 46 14.73 14.50 43.83
N LEU A 47 14.05 14.73 42.71
CA LEU A 47 14.66 14.85 41.39
C LEU A 47 15.65 16.03 41.28
N LEU A 48 15.35 17.15 41.92
CA LEU A 48 16.24 18.33 41.97
C LEU A 48 17.57 18.05 42.70
N CYS A 49 17.59 17.05 43.58
CA CYS A 49 18.81 16.60 44.27
C CYS A 49 19.63 15.58 43.47
N MET A 50 19.08 15.06 42.37
CA MET A 50 19.76 14.15 41.46
C MET A 50 20.47 14.90 40.32
N LYS A 51 21.42 14.24 39.66
CA LYS A 51 22.12 14.77 38.49
C LYS A 51 21.90 13.89 37.27
N ILE A 52 21.83 14.52 36.10
CA ILE A 52 21.57 13.83 34.82
C ILE A 52 22.62 12.74 34.57
N ARG A 53 22.17 11.53 34.23
CA ARG A 53 23.00 10.34 33.96
C ARG A 53 23.94 9.92 35.10
N GLN A 54 23.78 10.46 36.31
CA GLN A 54 24.58 10.08 37.47
C GLN A 54 23.82 9.08 38.33
N LYS A 55 24.38 7.87 38.45
CA LYS A 55 23.88 6.82 39.33
C LYS A 55 23.99 7.24 40.80
N THR A 56 22.92 7.04 41.56
CA THR A 56 22.83 7.34 42.99
C THR A 56 21.93 6.35 43.72
N THR A 57 21.95 6.35 45.04
CA THR A 57 21.07 5.51 45.89
C THR A 57 20.14 6.39 46.71
N ALA A 58 19.06 5.83 47.24
CA ALA A 58 18.15 6.56 48.14
C ALA A 58 18.90 7.15 49.36
N GLU A 59 19.85 6.41 49.93
CA GLU A 59 20.70 6.86 51.05
C GLU A 59 21.48 8.14 50.74
N LYS A 60 21.95 8.31 49.51
CA LYS A 60 22.72 9.49 49.09
C LYS A 60 21.82 10.69 48.78
N VAL A 61 20.60 10.46 48.30
CA VAL A 61 19.67 11.53 47.89
C VAL A 61 18.85 12.04 49.07
N ALA A 62 18.40 11.15 49.96
CA ALA A 62 17.59 11.47 51.14
C ALA A 62 18.10 12.68 51.97
N PRO A 63 19.40 12.77 52.36
CA PRO A 63 19.90 13.93 53.12
C PRO A 63 19.93 15.23 52.30
N LEU A 64 20.00 15.15 50.96
CA LEU A 64 20.02 16.33 50.09
C LEU A 64 18.63 16.97 49.94
N CYS A 65 17.57 16.17 50.01
CA CYS A 65 16.18 16.63 49.93
C CYS A 65 15.46 16.69 51.29
N GLY A 66 16.17 16.40 52.39
CA GLY A 66 15.63 16.45 53.75
C GLY A 66 14.53 15.40 54.04
N LYS A 67 14.60 14.23 53.40
CA LYS A 67 13.63 13.12 53.56
C LYS A 67 14.27 11.93 54.29
N SER A 68 13.46 11.04 54.85
CA SER A 68 13.96 9.74 55.31
C SER A 68 14.40 8.88 54.12
N VAL A 69 15.31 7.92 54.35
CA VAL A 69 15.77 7.01 53.30
C VAL A 69 14.60 6.21 52.72
N ASP A 70 13.70 5.70 53.57
CA ASP A 70 12.52 4.94 53.14
C ASP A 70 11.59 5.78 52.25
N ARG A 71 11.24 7.01 52.67
CA ARG A 71 10.37 7.88 51.87
C ARG A 71 11.04 8.30 50.56
N CYS A 72 12.34 8.56 50.58
CA CYS A 72 13.10 8.85 49.37
C CYS A 72 13.12 7.65 48.41
N SER A 73 13.26 6.43 48.93
CA SER A 73 13.22 5.19 48.16
C SER A 73 11.85 4.97 47.52
N GLU A 74 10.77 5.11 48.30
CA GLU A 74 9.39 5.05 47.79
C GLU A 74 9.16 6.01 46.61
N LEU A 75 9.54 7.28 46.79
CA LEU A 75 9.37 8.31 45.75
C LEU A 75 10.21 8.01 44.50
N LEU A 76 11.43 7.50 44.67
CA LEU A 76 12.29 7.12 43.55
C LEU A 76 11.72 5.92 42.78
N LEU A 77 11.16 4.93 43.47
CA LEU A 77 10.49 3.79 42.85
C LEU A 77 9.21 4.22 42.11
N GLU A 78 8.41 5.10 42.70
CA GLU A 78 7.22 5.66 42.03
C GLU A 78 7.62 6.47 40.78
N LEU A 79 8.68 7.28 40.87
CA LEU A 79 9.26 7.97 39.72
C LEU A 79 9.78 7.02 38.63
N SER A 80 10.23 5.82 39.02
CA SER A 80 10.61 4.75 38.10
C SER A 80 9.42 4.11 37.42
N GLU A 81 8.31 3.88 38.12
CA GLU A 81 7.05 3.43 37.54
C GLU A 81 6.39 4.51 36.63
N ILE A 82 6.61 5.79 36.91
CA ILE A 82 6.19 6.89 36.03
C ILE A 82 7.04 6.90 34.74
N GLY A 83 8.32 6.60 34.84
CA GLY A 83 9.28 6.62 33.73
C GLY A 83 10.20 7.84 33.69
N VAL A 84 10.32 8.57 34.79
CA VAL A 84 11.26 9.70 34.91
C VAL A 84 12.65 9.22 35.32
N VAL A 85 12.71 8.17 36.14
CA VAL A 85 13.94 7.65 36.76
C VAL A 85 14.12 6.18 36.38
N PHE A 86 15.29 5.78 35.92
CA PHE A 86 15.68 4.38 35.81
C PHE A 86 16.02 3.82 37.19
N VAL A 87 15.72 2.54 37.38
CA VAL A 87 16.14 1.77 38.55
C VAL A 87 16.69 0.42 38.12
N ASN A 88 17.85 0.07 38.67
CA ASN A 88 18.46 -1.25 38.54
C ASN A 88 19.07 -1.66 39.88
N GLU A 89 19.19 -2.96 40.11
CA GLU A 89 19.94 -3.47 41.25
C GLU A 89 21.43 -3.54 40.90
N ILE A 90 22.27 -2.83 41.65
CA ILE A 90 23.73 -2.84 41.47
C ILE A 90 24.35 -3.16 42.83
N ASP A 91 25.12 -4.24 42.89
CA ASP A 91 25.74 -4.75 44.12
C ASP A 91 24.72 -4.96 45.27
N GLY A 92 23.51 -5.42 44.92
CA GLY A 92 22.42 -5.66 45.87
C GLY A 92 21.70 -4.40 46.35
N VAL A 93 21.96 -3.24 45.74
CA VAL A 93 21.36 -1.96 46.12
C VAL A 93 20.63 -1.32 44.94
N ASP A 94 19.41 -0.86 45.20
CA ASP A 94 18.64 -0.07 44.24
C ASP A 94 19.39 1.21 43.89
N THR A 95 19.78 1.28 42.62
CA THR A 95 20.52 2.40 42.04
C THR A 95 19.66 3.11 41.01
N PHE A 96 19.54 4.43 41.18
CA PHE A 96 18.63 5.29 40.44
C PHE A 96 19.39 6.35 39.63
N TRP A 97 18.88 6.69 38.45
CA TRP A 97 19.34 7.83 37.63
C TRP A 97 18.26 8.26 36.66
N TYR A 98 18.36 9.46 36.08
CA TYR A 98 17.49 9.87 34.98
C TYR A 98 18.32 10.24 33.75
N GLU A 99 17.72 10.06 32.58
CA GLU A 99 18.35 10.27 31.26
C GLU A 99 18.05 11.67 30.70
N THR A 100 18.47 11.90 29.45
CA THR A 100 18.04 13.08 28.69
C THR A 100 16.52 13.06 28.41
N TRP A 101 15.99 14.12 27.82
CA TRP A 101 14.59 14.13 27.38
C TRP A 101 14.30 13.08 26.31
N VAL A 102 15.16 13.01 25.28
CA VAL A 102 15.05 12.12 24.11
C VAL A 102 16.46 11.82 23.57
N PRO A 103 16.90 10.56 23.51
CA PRO A 103 16.25 9.39 24.11
C PRO A 103 16.31 9.42 25.64
N GLY A 104 15.20 9.09 26.31
CA GLY A 104 15.12 8.96 27.76
C GLY A 104 13.72 9.18 28.31
N ILE A 105 13.56 10.22 29.14
CA ILE A 105 12.37 10.45 29.97
C ILE A 105 11.07 10.38 29.15
N MET A 106 11.01 11.01 27.97
CA MET A 106 9.76 11.09 27.22
C MET A 106 9.35 9.74 26.64
N GLU A 107 10.28 9.00 26.04
CA GLU A 107 10.01 7.66 25.51
C GLU A 107 9.55 6.72 26.61
N MET A 108 10.20 6.78 27.79
CA MET A 108 9.89 5.92 28.92
C MET A 108 8.49 6.24 29.43
N MET A 109 8.17 7.51 29.70
CA MET A 109 6.86 7.93 30.18
C MET A 109 5.72 7.53 29.24
N VAL A 110 5.92 7.62 27.92
CA VAL A 110 4.93 7.19 26.92
C VAL A 110 4.81 5.66 26.82
N ASN A 111 5.87 4.92 27.14
CA ASN A 111 5.85 3.46 27.11
C ASN A 111 4.97 2.83 28.20
N ASN A 112 4.68 3.54 29.30
CA ASN A 112 3.66 3.10 30.25
C ASN A 112 2.27 3.29 29.63
N LYS A 113 1.69 2.16 29.20
CA LYS A 113 0.43 2.10 28.46
C LYS A 113 -0.72 2.71 29.24
N GLU A 114 -0.83 2.41 30.53
CA GLU A 114 -1.89 2.92 31.40
C GLU A 114 -1.76 4.43 31.60
N GLN A 115 -0.54 4.92 31.80
CA GLN A 115 -0.25 6.34 31.92
C GLN A 115 -0.55 7.09 30.61
N ALA A 116 -0.09 6.59 29.47
CA ALA A 116 -0.31 7.22 28.16
C ALA A 116 -1.80 7.27 27.80
N LYS A 117 -2.57 6.24 28.18
CA LYS A 117 -4.02 6.18 28.00
C LYS A 117 -4.76 7.14 28.94
N LYS A 118 -4.35 7.20 30.22
CA LYS A 118 -4.99 8.05 31.24
C LYS A 118 -4.71 9.54 31.01
N TYR A 119 -3.52 9.89 30.53
CA TYR A 119 -3.09 11.27 30.33
C TYR A 119 -2.58 11.49 28.90
N PRO A 120 -3.47 11.72 27.91
CA PRO A 120 -3.08 11.95 26.51
C PRO A 120 -2.13 13.14 26.29
N GLN A 121 -2.02 14.06 27.25
CA GLN A 121 -1.03 15.13 27.22
C GLN A 121 0.42 14.62 27.23
N ILE A 122 0.68 13.45 27.82
CA ILE A 122 2.03 12.84 27.89
C ILE A 122 2.54 12.46 26.48
N PRO A 123 1.84 11.60 25.71
CA PRO A 123 2.24 11.31 24.34
C PRO A 123 2.23 12.53 23.43
N LYS A 124 1.29 13.47 23.62
CA LYS A 124 1.27 14.72 22.86
C LYS A 124 2.52 15.56 23.13
N ALA A 125 2.94 15.71 24.39
CA ALA A 125 4.14 16.44 24.75
C ALA A 125 5.40 15.81 24.14
N PHE A 126 5.49 14.47 24.09
CA PHE A 126 6.59 13.78 23.41
C PHE A 126 6.65 14.13 21.91
N HIS A 127 5.50 14.18 21.23
CA HIS A 127 5.43 14.64 19.84
C HIS A 127 5.84 16.12 19.69
N ASP A 128 5.28 17.00 20.52
CA ASP A 128 5.48 18.46 20.47
C ASP A 128 6.95 18.82 20.72
N TYR A 129 7.64 18.10 21.61
CA TYR A 129 9.08 18.28 21.84
C TYR A 129 9.90 18.17 20.55
N GLY A 130 9.57 17.20 19.68
CA GLY A 130 10.20 17.03 18.38
C GLY A 130 9.89 18.18 17.41
N VAL A 131 8.67 18.72 17.44
CA VAL A 131 8.28 19.93 16.66
C VAL A 131 9.12 21.12 17.09
N GLU A 132 9.23 21.36 18.39
CA GLU A 132 9.87 22.56 18.95
C GLU A 132 11.41 22.54 18.84
N ASN A 133 12.03 21.36 18.86
CA ASN A 133 13.49 21.21 18.89
C ASN A 133 14.09 20.73 17.57
N GLY A 134 13.31 20.09 16.69
CA GLY A 134 13.75 19.68 15.35
C GLY A 134 14.39 20.82 14.56
N PRO A 135 13.73 21.99 14.41
CA PRO A 135 14.29 23.15 13.73
C PRO A 135 15.63 23.62 14.30
N LYS A 136 15.77 23.60 15.64
CA LYS A 136 16.98 24.06 16.35
C LYS A 136 18.18 23.16 16.12
N SER A 137 17.94 21.89 15.81
CA SER A 137 18.98 20.88 15.59
C SER A 137 19.41 20.70 14.14
N THR A 138 18.70 21.35 13.20
CA THR A 138 18.85 21.08 11.76
C THR A 138 20.24 21.47 11.24
N GLY A 139 20.95 20.48 10.68
CA GLY A 139 22.33 20.64 10.19
C GLY A 139 23.39 20.80 11.28
N SER A 140 23.05 20.55 12.55
CA SER A 140 23.98 20.72 13.68
C SER A 140 24.79 19.46 13.99
N PHE A 141 24.31 18.29 13.57
CA PHE A 141 24.93 17.00 13.86
C PHE A 141 25.81 16.55 12.69
N PRO A 142 27.01 15.99 12.96
CA PRO A 142 27.76 15.28 11.94
C PRO A 142 27.14 13.90 11.67
N PRO A 143 27.34 13.32 10.46
CA PRO A 143 26.94 11.95 10.15
C PRO A 143 27.39 10.95 11.23
N GLY A 144 26.52 10.01 11.62
CA GLY A 144 26.80 8.93 12.59
C GLY A 144 26.80 9.31 14.07
N VAL A 145 26.69 10.61 14.41
CA VAL A 145 26.77 11.14 15.79
C VAL A 145 25.42 11.73 16.25
N GLY A 146 24.34 11.44 15.53
CA GLY A 146 22.99 11.82 15.92
C GLY A 146 22.58 11.25 17.28
N LEU A 147 21.49 11.77 17.88
CA LEU A 147 20.95 11.25 19.16
C LEU A 147 20.41 9.83 19.02
N MET A 148 19.84 9.54 17.84
CA MET A 148 19.43 8.23 17.40
C MET A 148 20.26 7.85 16.18
N ARG A 149 20.41 6.57 15.89
CA ARG A 149 21.17 6.09 14.74
C ARG A 149 20.43 4.94 14.07
N VAL A 150 20.23 5.06 12.77
CA VAL A 150 19.80 3.98 11.89
C VAL A 150 20.93 2.97 11.82
N ILE A 151 20.60 1.72 12.08
CA ILE A 151 21.47 0.57 11.85
C ILE A 151 20.99 -0.10 10.57
N PRO A 152 21.88 -0.32 9.57
CA PRO A 152 21.51 -1.05 8.37
C PRO A 152 20.94 -2.42 8.73
N ILE A 153 19.97 -2.89 7.93
CA ILE A 153 19.61 -4.30 7.95
C ILE A 153 20.86 -5.09 7.60
N GLU A 154 21.23 -6.03 8.46
CA GLU A 154 22.54 -6.69 8.42
C GLU A 154 22.78 -7.40 7.07
N THR A 155 21.74 -8.08 6.56
CA THR A 155 21.82 -8.75 5.24
C THR A 155 22.02 -7.79 4.07
N ALA A 156 21.73 -6.49 4.23
CA ALA A 156 21.96 -5.48 3.20
C ALA A 156 23.42 -5.02 3.13
N ILE A 157 24.25 -5.34 4.13
CA ILE A 157 25.67 -4.97 4.20
C ILE A 157 26.61 -6.19 4.23
N ASP A 158 26.09 -7.41 4.10
CA ASP A 158 26.89 -8.64 4.10
C ASP A 158 27.99 -8.68 3.04
N GLY A 159 27.74 -8.07 1.87
CA GLY A 159 28.69 -7.96 0.78
C GLY A 159 29.65 -6.75 0.86
N GLU A 160 29.50 -5.84 1.81
CA GLU A 160 30.40 -4.68 1.95
C GLU A 160 31.66 -5.06 2.73
N THR A 161 32.80 -4.95 2.07
CA THR A 161 34.11 -5.32 2.64
C THR A 161 34.54 -4.41 3.79
N ARG A 162 34.03 -3.18 3.83
CA ARG A 162 34.28 -2.24 4.92
C ARG A 162 33.16 -2.23 5.95
N ARG A 163 32.39 -3.30 6.13
CA ARG A 163 31.41 -3.35 7.24
C ARG A 163 32.11 -3.31 8.60
N ALA A 164 31.42 -2.81 9.61
CA ALA A 164 31.92 -2.73 10.97
C ALA A 164 30.88 -3.28 11.94
N SER A 165 31.32 -3.98 12.98
CA SER A 165 30.42 -4.69 13.89
C SER A 165 29.46 -3.77 14.64
N TYR A 166 29.82 -2.50 14.88
CA TYR A 166 28.90 -1.51 15.48
C TYR A 166 27.79 -1.04 14.52
N GLU A 167 27.73 -1.57 13.29
CA GLU A 167 26.63 -1.39 12.34
C GLU A 167 25.81 -2.68 12.15
N GLU A 168 26.05 -3.69 12.99
CA GLU A 168 25.41 -5.01 12.91
C GLU A 168 24.48 -5.20 14.12
N ILE A 169 23.23 -5.59 13.87
CA ILE A 169 22.25 -5.84 14.93
C ILE A 169 22.66 -7.07 15.75
N SER A 170 23.24 -8.08 15.08
CA SER A 170 23.70 -9.31 15.72
C SER A 170 24.76 -9.05 16.79
N LYS A 171 25.65 -8.07 16.61
CA LYS A 171 26.61 -7.65 17.66
C LYS A 171 25.87 -7.30 18.95
N TYR A 172 24.91 -6.39 18.87
CA TYR A 172 24.19 -5.89 20.04
C TYR A 172 23.38 -7.00 20.73
N LEU A 173 22.77 -7.90 19.96
CA LEU A 173 22.03 -9.03 20.50
C LEU A 173 22.95 -10.10 21.11
N ASN A 174 24.15 -10.33 20.57
CA ASN A 174 25.07 -11.35 21.07
C ASN A 174 25.89 -10.90 22.28
N GLU A 175 26.15 -9.60 22.42
CA GLU A 175 26.88 -9.01 23.57
C GLU A 175 26.01 -8.80 24.81
N ASN A 176 24.72 -9.15 24.77
CA ASN A 176 23.79 -9.03 25.88
C ASN A 176 23.14 -10.38 26.21
N ASP A 177 22.80 -10.57 27.49
CA ASP A 177 22.17 -11.79 27.99
C ASP A 177 20.76 -11.57 28.55
N LYS A 178 20.33 -10.30 28.67
CA LYS A 178 19.00 -9.93 29.20
C LYS A 178 18.27 -9.04 28.20
N PHE A 179 17.04 -9.41 27.88
CA PHE A 179 16.23 -8.76 26.87
C PHE A 179 14.81 -8.55 27.36
N SER A 180 14.23 -7.43 26.95
CA SER A 180 12.79 -7.23 27.04
C SER A 180 12.27 -6.64 25.74
N VAL A 181 10.97 -6.74 25.52
CA VAL A 181 10.30 -6.02 24.43
C VAL A 181 9.08 -5.28 24.95
N SER A 182 8.81 -4.14 24.32
CA SER A 182 7.66 -3.29 24.59
C SER A 182 7.09 -2.67 23.31
N ASP A 183 5.94 -2.02 23.46
CA ASP A 183 5.29 -1.29 22.38
C ASP A 183 6.11 -0.06 21.96
N CYS A 184 5.99 0.33 20.69
CA CYS A 184 6.67 1.52 20.21
C CYS A 184 6.07 2.81 20.81
N SER A 185 6.85 3.56 21.59
CA SER A 185 6.41 4.84 22.17
C SER A 185 6.04 5.88 21.10
N CYS A 186 6.73 5.90 19.95
CA CYS A 186 6.41 6.82 18.85
C CYS A 186 5.05 6.50 18.20
N ARG A 187 4.75 5.22 17.96
CA ARG A 187 3.45 4.80 17.42
C ARG A 187 2.34 4.99 18.44
N THR A 188 2.61 4.73 19.72
CA THR A 188 1.70 5.04 20.83
C THR A 188 1.34 6.53 20.86
N ALA A 189 2.33 7.41 20.69
CA ALA A 189 2.08 8.84 20.64
C ALA A 189 1.18 9.23 19.46
N ARG A 190 1.49 8.72 18.25
CA ARG A 190 0.65 8.96 17.07
C ARG A 190 -0.76 8.41 17.21
N GLU A 191 -0.91 7.20 17.74
CA GLU A 191 -2.20 6.57 18.01
C GLU A 191 -3.06 7.43 18.95
N SER A 192 -2.48 7.92 20.06
CA SER A 192 -3.19 8.76 21.03
C SER A 192 -3.73 10.07 20.44
N MET A 193 -3.14 10.54 19.34
CA MET A 193 -3.55 11.75 18.62
C MET A 193 -4.50 11.45 17.44
N GLY A 194 -4.88 10.18 17.21
CA GLY A 194 -5.65 9.78 16.03
C GLY A 194 -4.84 9.82 14.73
N GLU A 195 -3.52 9.85 14.83
CA GLU A 195 -2.59 10.01 13.72
C GLU A 195 -1.75 8.76 13.45
N GLY A 196 -2.16 7.56 13.87
CA GLY A 196 -1.42 6.34 13.54
C GLY A 196 -1.28 6.10 12.02
N CYS A 197 -0.29 5.29 11.60
CA CYS A 197 -0.05 5.00 10.17
C CYS A 197 -0.29 3.54 9.76
N GLY A 198 -1.03 2.76 10.56
CA GLY A 198 -1.39 1.37 10.25
C GLY A 198 -0.24 0.37 10.32
N HIS A 199 0.92 0.73 10.89
CA HIS A 199 1.99 -0.24 11.15
C HIS A 199 1.84 -0.79 12.57
N LEU A 200 2.19 -2.06 12.77
CA LEU A 200 2.17 -2.75 14.06
C LEU A 200 2.84 -1.93 15.16
N LYS A 201 2.22 -1.79 16.33
CA LYS A 201 2.78 -1.03 17.47
C LYS A 201 3.45 -1.94 18.49
N GLU A 202 2.91 -3.14 18.63
CA GLU A 202 3.22 -4.14 19.65
C GLU A 202 4.56 -4.83 19.39
N ASP A 203 5.33 -5.05 20.46
CA ASP A 203 6.62 -5.76 20.43
C ASP A 203 7.61 -5.21 19.40
N MET A 204 7.82 -3.88 19.40
CA MET A 204 8.65 -3.19 18.40
C MET A 204 9.91 -2.55 18.98
N CYS A 205 9.97 -2.34 20.30
CA CYS A 205 11.12 -1.75 20.97
C CYS A 205 11.76 -2.81 21.87
N ILE A 206 12.94 -3.29 21.50
CA ILE A 206 13.74 -4.25 22.26
C ILE A 206 14.67 -3.47 23.18
N GLN A 207 14.75 -3.85 24.46
CA GLN A 207 15.72 -3.30 25.40
C GLN A 207 16.77 -4.35 25.74
N LEU A 208 17.98 -3.88 26.06
CA LEU A 208 19.16 -4.70 26.27
C LEU A 208 19.75 -4.45 27.67
N GLY A 209 20.19 -5.51 28.35
CA GLY A 209 20.95 -5.44 29.59
C GLY A 209 20.21 -4.68 30.70
N HIS A 210 20.81 -3.58 31.18
CA HIS A 210 20.23 -2.78 32.28
C HIS A 210 18.86 -2.19 31.93
N ALA A 211 18.65 -1.77 30.67
CA ALA A 211 17.35 -1.27 30.23
C ALA A 211 16.31 -2.38 30.20
N ALA A 212 16.68 -3.60 29.81
CA ALA A 212 15.78 -4.75 29.86
C ALA A 212 15.33 -5.04 31.30
N GLU A 213 16.26 -5.05 32.25
CA GLU A 213 15.94 -5.23 33.67
C GLU A 213 14.97 -4.16 34.18
N TYR A 214 15.19 -2.89 33.84
CA TYR A 214 14.30 -1.80 34.23
C TYR A 214 12.87 -2.00 33.66
N TYR A 215 12.76 -2.40 32.40
CA TYR A 215 11.46 -2.64 31.74
C TYR A 215 10.69 -3.82 32.35
N ILE A 216 11.41 -4.91 32.67
CA ILE A 216 10.85 -6.09 33.33
C ILE A 216 10.37 -5.70 34.73
N ARG A 217 11.22 -5.02 35.50
CA ARG A 217 10.94 -4.63 36.89
C ARG A 217 9.74 -3.70 37.01
N THR A 218 9.57 -2.78 36.06
CA THR A 218 8.44 -1.83 36.06
C THR A 218 7.19 -2.34 35.33
N GLY A 219 7.20 -3.59 34.82
CA GLY A 219 6.08 -4.21 34.13
C GLY A 219 5.72 -3.57 32.77
N ARG A 220 6.59 -2.71 32.22
CA ARG A 220 6.36 -2.00 30.94
C ARG A 220 6.69 -2.87 29.73
N GLY A 221 7.65 -3.76 29.89
CA GLY A 221 8.08 -4.71 28.87
C GLY A 221 8.03 -6.13 29.40
N ARG A 222 7.84 -7.07 28.48
CA ARG A 222 7.94 -8.50 28.78
C ARG A 222 9.36 -8.99 28.51
N GLU A 223 9.86 -9.88 29.36
CA GLU A 223 11.13 -10.57 29.13
C GLU A 223 11.02 -11.47 27.89
N ILE A 224 12.10 -11.54 27.11
CA ILE A 224 12.20 -12.37 25.90
C ILE A 224 13.55 -13.08 25.83
N THR A 225 13.64 -14.13 25.03
CA THR A 225 14.92 -14.76 24.73
C THR A 225 15.66 -14.01 23.61
N ARG A 226 16.95 -14.32 23.43
CA ARG A 226 17.74 -13.80 22.31
C ARG A 226 17.17 -14.24 20.97
N GLU A 227 16.73 -15.49 20.86
CA GLU A 227 16.12 -16.06 19.66
C GLU A 227 14.86 -15.30 19.29
N GLU A 228 13.99 -15.03 20.26
CA GLU A 228 12.79 -14.23 20.06
C GLU A 228 13.14 -12.79 19.62
N ALA A 229 14.20 -12.20 20.16
CA ALA A 229 14.68 -10.88 19.71
C ALA A 229 15.06 -10.89 18.22
N PHE A 230 15.78 -11.93 17.75
CA PHE A 230 16.07 -12.11 16.33
C PHE A 230 14.81 -12.32 15.48
N GLU A 231 13.82 -13.06 15.97
CA GLU A 231 12.53 -13.24 15.30
C GLU A 231 11.76 -11.92 15.15
N ILE A 232 11.75 -11.08 16.18
CA ILE A 232 11.13 -9.75 16.14
C ILE A 232 11.83 -8.85 15.10
N ILE A 233 13.16 -8.85 15.06
CA ILE A 233 13.97 -8.12 14.07
C ILE A 233 13.61 -8.57 12.65
N LYS A 234 13.62 -9.88 12.40
CA LYS A 234 13.27 -10.44 11.09
C LYS A 234 11.83 -10.08 10.68
N ARG A 235 10.88 -10.23 11.59
CA ARG A 235 9.47 -9.87 11.37
C ARG A 235 9.34 -8.38 11.03
N ALA A 236 10.08 -7.51 11.69
CA ALA A 236 10.07 -6.08 11.40
C ALA A 236 10.60 -5.79 9.98
N GLU A 237 11.70 -6.42 9.57
CA GLU A 237 12.28 -6.27 8.23
C GLU A 237 11.34 -6.76 7.12
N GLU A 238 10.71 -7.92 7.32
CA GLU A 238 9.72 -8.48 6.41
C GLU A 238 8.53 -7.53 6.21
N ASN A 239 8.11 -6.84 7.28
CA ASN A 239 7.07 -5.80 7.27
C ASN A 239 7.55 -4.40 6.83
N GLY A 240 8.77 -4.28 6.29
CA GLY A 240 9.28 -3.02 5.73
C GLY A 240 9.75 -1.99 6.77
N LEU A 241 9.96 -2.43 8.02
CA LEU A 241 10.50 -1.60 9.11
C LEU A 241 12.02 -1.67 9.15
N MET A 242 12.66 -0.62 9.64
CA MET A 242 14.12 -0.57 9.77
C MET A 242 14.55 -0.31 11.20
N HIS A 243 15.83 -0.55 11.49
CA HIS A 243 16.36 -0.54 12.84
C HIS A 243 16.97 0.80 13.22
N GLN A 244 16.68 1.26 14.43
CA GLN A 244 17.33 2.40 15.05
C GLN A 244 17.77 2.08 16.47
N ILE A 245 18.84 2.70 16.93
CA ILE A 245 19.35 2.60 18.30
C ILE A 245 19.49 4.00 18.91
N PRO A 246 19.33 4.15 20.24
CA PRO A 246 19.90 5.27 20.98
C PRO A 246 21.42 5.30 20.78
N ASN A 247 21.98 6.49 20.55
CA ASN A 247 23.38 6.66 20.15
C ASN A 247 24.14 7.59 21.12
N LEU A 248 23.82 7.48 22.42
CA LEU A 248 24.39 8.29 23.51
C LEU A 248 25.26 7.49 24.50
N ASP A 249 25.41 6.18 24.29
CA ASP A 249 26.13 5.29 25.22
C ASP A 249 27.61 5.10 24.87
N GLY A 250 28.07 5.78 23.81
CA GLY A 250 29.39 5.60 23.23
C GLY A 250 29.41 4.60 22.08
N SER A 251 30.56 4.52 21.42
CA SER A 251 30.72 3.67 20.25
C SER A 251 30.49 2.20 20.57
N GLY A 252 29.76 1.52 19.67
CA GLY A 252 29.48 0.09 19.78
C GLY A 252 28.62 -0.31 20.98
N LYS A 253 27.99 0.66 21.66
CA LYS A 253 27.13 0.43 22.82
C LYS A 253 25.75 1.01 22.56
N THR A 254 24.73 0.29 23.02
CA THR A 254 23.35 0.77 23.08
C THR A 254 22.58 -0.04 24.09
N HIS A 255 21.48 0.52 24.59
CA HIS A 255 20.58 -0.14 25.53
C HIS A 255 19.22 -0.49 24.90
N ALA A 256 18.97 -0.13 23.64
CA ALA A 256 17.72 -0.46 22.96
C ALA A 256 17.85 -0.54 21.44
N ILE A 257 16.96 -1.31 20.82
CA ILE A 257 16.78 -1.42 19.38
C ILE A 257 15.30 -1.15 19.05
N CYS A 258 15.05 -0.23 18.14
CA CYS A 258 13.72 0.21 17.72
C CYS A 258 13.44 -0.20 16.28
N ASN A 259 12.30 -0.85 16.04
CA ASN A 259 11.82 -1.25 14.72
C ASN A 259 10.88 -0.19 14.12
N CYS A 260 11.45 0.74 13.37
CA CYS A 260 10.87 2.03 13.02
C CYS A 260 10.30 2.07 11.59
N CYS A 261 9.23 2.86 11.42
CA CYS A 261 8.71 3.26 10.10
C CYS A 261 8.94 4.75 9.83
N GLY A 262 9.01 5.13 8.56
CA GLY A 262 9.09 6.52 8.07
C GLY A 262 7.94 7.42 8.54
N CYS A 263 6.76 6.84 8.73
CA CYS A 263 5.52 7.58 8.94
C CYS A 263 5.26 8.01 10.38
N SER A 264 5.65 7.21 11.38
CA SER A 264 5.32 7.48 12.80
C SER A 264 6.54 7.72 13.69
N CYS A 265 7.73 7.28 13.30
CA CYS A 265 8.92 7.45 14.13
C CYS A 265 9.25 8.94 14.33
N LEU A 266 9.32 9.38 15.60
CA LEU A 266 9.58 10.78 15.92
C LEU A 266 11.05 11.18 15.67
N ALA A 267 11.99 10.23 15.68
CA ALA A 267 13.36 10.49 15.26
C ALA A 267 13.46 10.72 13.75
N LEU A 268 12.81 9.86 12.94
CA LEU A 268 12.77 10.01 11.48
C LEU A 268 11.96 11.21 11.01
N LYS A 269 11.06 11.77 11.83
CA LYS A 269 10.46 13.08 11.57
C LYS A 269 11.54 14.12 11.30
N GLY A 270 12.68 14.07 12.00
CA GLY A 270 13.83 14.93 11.73
C GLY A 270 14.32 14.83 10.30
N ALA A 271 14.49 13.60 9.81
CA ALA A 271 14.88 13.32 8.44
C ALA A 271 13.82 13.75 7.42
N ASN A 272 12.55 13.42 7.65
CA ASN A 272 11.50 13.59 6.65
C ASN A 272 10.91 15.00 6.59
N MET A 273 10.63 15.60 7.76
CA MET A 273 10.03 16.94 7.84
C MET A 273 11.08 18.04 7.67
N PHE A 274 12.26 17.89 8.28
CA PHE A 274 13.29 18.95 8.28
C PHE A 274 14.46 18.66 7.33
N ALA A 275 14.39 17.58 6.52
CA ALA A 275 15.52 17.09 5.73
C ALA A 275 16.79 16.83 6.57
N ASN A 276 16.68 16.67 7.90
CA ASN A 276 17.80 16.58 8.82
C ASN A 276 18.27 15.13 9.00
N THR A 277 18.66 14.48 7.90
CA THR A 277 19.06 13.07 7.88
C THR A 277 20.31 12.79 8.71
N ASP A 278 21.19 13.77 8.90
CA ASP A 278 22.40 13.62 9.74
C ASP A 278 22.09 13.36 11.22
N MET A 279 20.86 13.65 11.67
CA MET A 279 20.40 13.35 13.02
C MET A 279 20.22 11.84 13.27
N VAL A 280 20.08 11.04 12.22
CA VAL A 280 19.70 9.62 12.34
C VAL A 280 20.46 8.69 11.40
N ARG A 281 21.12 9.17 10.34
CA ARG A 281 21.70 8.29 9.31
C ARG A 281 22.76 7.33 9.84
N SER A 282 22.88 6.19 9.16
CA SER A 282 24.03 5.29 9.26
C SER A 282 25.22 5.82 8.46
N ASN A 283 26.31 5.03 8.42
CA ASN A 283 27.45 5.30 7.55
C ASN A 283 27.21 4.96 6.05
N TYR A 284 26.04 4.42 5.70
CA TYR A 284 25.77 3.85 4.39
C TYR A 284 24.84 4.72 3.56
N VAL A 285 24.97 4.61 2.24
CA VAL A 285 24.07 5.22 1.26
C VAL A 285 23.75 4.19 0.18
N SER A 286 22.50 4.17 -0.27
CA SER A 286 22.07 3.30 -1.36
C SER A 286 22.65 3.75 -2.70
N GLN A 287 23.13 2.79 -3.48
CA GLN A 287 23.54 2.97 -4.87
C GLN A 287 22.71 2.04 -5.76
N VAL A 288 22.28 2.55 -6.92
CA VAL A 288 21.52 1.76 -7.91
C VAL A 288 22.40 1.48 -9.13
N ASP A 289 22.54 0.21 -9.48
CA ASP A 289 23.01 -0.27 -10.76
C ASP A 289 21.85 -0.19 -11.76
N LYS A 290 21.90 0.80 -12.65
CA LYS A 290 20.83 1.05 -13.63
C LYS A 290 20.69 -0.07 -14.64
N ASP A 291 21.76 -0.79 -14.97
CA ASP A 291 21.74 -1.86 -15.97
C ASP A 291 20.96 -3.06 -15.44
N LYS A 292 21.11 -3.37 -14.16
CA LYS A 292 20.34 -4.43 -13.48
C LYS A 292 18.94 -4.01 -13.06
N CYS A 293 18.72 -2.72 -12.81
CA CYS A 293 17.44 -2.23 -12.29
C CYS A 293 16.31 -2.46 -13.28
N VAL A 294 15.15 -2.92 -12.81
CA VAL A 294 13.96 -3.13 -13.65
C VAL A 294 12.77 -2.29 -13.21
N ALA A 295 13.01 -1.25 -12.40
CA ALA A 295 11.98 -0.33 -11.92
C ALA A 295 10.70 -1.00 -11.39
N CYS A 296 10.84 -2.13 -10.66
CA CYS A 296 9.68 -2.85 -10.12
C CYS A 296 8.89 -2.02 -9.09
N GLY A 297 9.54 -1.10 -8.38
CA GLY A 297 8.92 -0.22 -7.38
C GLY A 297 9.05 -0.69 -5.94
N GLU A 298 9.50 -1.92 -5.70
CA GLU A 298 9.58 -2.48 -4.33
C GLU A 298 10.47 -1.65 -3.40
N CYS A 299 11.62 -1.19 -3.90
CA CYS A 299 12.53 -0.34 -3.14
C CYS A 299 11.97 1.05 -2.87
N VAL A 300 11.10 1.56 -3.75
CA VAL A 300 10.42 2.85 -3.60
C VAL A 300 9.41 2.72 -2.48
N ILE A 301 8.44 1.81 -2.60
CA ILE A 301 7.35 1.63 -1.61
C ILE A 301 7.89 1.40 -0.18
N ASN A 302 9.01 0.68 -0.04
CA ASN A 302 9.62 0.37 1.26
C ASN A 302 10.63 1.42 1.77
N CYS A 303 10.89 2.51 1.02
CA CYS A 303 11.82 3.55 1.45
C CYS A 303 11.22 4.43 2.57
N PRO A 304 11.80 4.46 3.79
CA PRO A 304 11.24 5.20 4.93
C PRO A 304 11.41 6.73 4.84
N THR A 305 12.26 7.21 3.93
CA THR A 305 12.58 8.64 3.81
C THR A 305 12.32 9.24 2.44
N ASN A 306 11.57 8.52 1.60
CA ASN A 306 11.27 8.90 0.21
C ASN A 306 12.53 9.26 -0.62
N ALA A 307 13.64 8.61 -0.30
CA ALA A 307 14.92 8.79 -0.96
C ALA A 307 15.01 8.07 -2.31
N LEU A 308 14.15 7.08 -2.57
CA LEU A 308 14.12 6.36 -3.85
C LEU A 308 12.84 6.70 -4.61
N LYS A 309 12.99 6.94 -5.92
CA LYS A 309 11.88 7.20 -6.86
C LYS A 309 12.11 6.42 -8.15
N LEU A 310 11.05 6.03 -8.83
CA LEU A 310 11.14 5.45 -10.17
C LEU A 310 11.44 6.55 -11.18
N GLY A 311 12.21 6.22 -12.20
CA GLY A 311 12.53 7.10 -13.30
C GLY A 311 12.69 6.34 -14.62
N GLN A 312 13.21 7.05 -15.60
CA GLN A 312 13.44 6.56 -16.96
C GLN A 312 14.85 5.98 -17.10
N LYS A 313 14.97 4.90 -17.88
CA LYS A 313 16.25 4.32 -18.30
C LYS A 313 16.58 4.60 -19.78
N LEU A 314 15.56 4.64 -20.64
CA LEU A 314 15.75 4.84 -22.08
C LEU A 314 16.35 6.21 -22.40
N CYS A 315 17.14 6.29 -23.46
CA CYS A 315 17.66 7.54 -23.99
C CYS A 315 16.53 8.46 -24.45
N SER A 316 16.71 9.76 -24.25
CA SER A 316 15.74 10.78 -24.65
C SER A 316 16.46 12.02 -25.17
N SER A 317 15.81 12.71 -26.09
CA SER A 317 16.16 14.05 -26.55
C SER A 317 15.92 15.14 -25.49
N LYS A 318 15.08 14.86 -24.50
CA LYS A 318 14.81 15.73 -23.34
C LYS A 318 15.64 15.30 -22.13
N PRO A 319 15.95 16.22 -21.20
CA PRO A 319 16.67 15.87 -19.98
C PRO A 319 15.93 14.81 -19.16
N ILE A 320 16.64 13.72 -18.84
CA ILE A 320 16.17 12.69 -17.91
C ILE A 320 16.69 12.95 -16.50
N VAL A 321 15.92 12.60 -15.47
CA VAL A 321 16.41 12.66 -14.09
C VAL A 321 17.24 11.41 -13.82
N ASP A 322 18.55 11.50 -14.04
CA ASP A 322 19.48 10.40 -13.85
C ASP A 322 19.99 10.30 -12.40
N LYS A 323 19.96 11.42 -11.67
CA LYS A 323 20.34 11.56 -10.27
C LYS A 323 19.54 12.69 -9.60
N ILE A 324 19.17 12.50 -8.33
CA ILE A 324 18.54 13.57 -7.53
C ILE A 324 19.64 14.34 -6.79
N GLU A 325 19.95 15.55 -7.26
CA GLU A 325 20.95 16.43 -6.63
C GLU A 325 20.31 17.60 -5.89
N ARG A 326 20.52 17.65 -4.57
CA ARG A 326 20.08 18.78 -3.74
C ARG A 326 21.12 19.88 -3.70
N LYS A 327 20.85 20.99 -4.40
CA LYS A 327 21.67 22.22 -4.33
C LYS A 327 21.67 22.84 -2.92
N GLU A 328 20.52 22.78 -2.25
CA GLU A 328 20.35 23.28 -0.89
C GLU A 328 20.11 22.12 0.07
N THR A 329 20.87 22.11 1.16
CA THR A 329 20.70 21.17 2.27
C THR A 329 20.88 21.90 3.60
N PRO A 330 20.39 21.31 4.70
CA PRO A 330 20.77 21.71 6.05
C PRO A 330 22.29 21.89 6.25
N ARG A 331 23.15 21.19 5.51
CA ARG A 331 24.62 21.28 5.65
C ARG A 331 25.21 22.59 5.12
N ASN A 332 24.57 23.24 4.15
CA ASN A 332 25.16 24.36 3.41
C ASN A 332 24.28 25.62 3.36
N THR A 333 23.07 25.57 3.90
CA THR A 333 22.11 26.68 3.84
C THR A 333 21.40 26.88 5.18
N ASN A 334 20.97 28.11 5.46
CA ASN A 334 20.00 28.36 6.54
C ASN A 334 18.70 27.61 6.23
N TRP A 335 18.18 26.90 7.22
CA TRP A 335 17.06 25.99 7.04
C TRP A 335 15.87 26.46 7.88
N GLY A 336 14.99 27.24 7.25
CA GLY A 336 13.80 27.80 7.85
C GLY A 336 12.53 27.05 7.44
N PRO A 337 11.36 27.47 7.95
CA PRO A 337 10.06 26.87 7.66
C PRO A 337 9.76 26.74 6.15
N ASP A 338 10.28 27.64 5.33
CA ASP A 338 10.19 27.63 3.86
C ASP A 338 10.81 26.38 3.20
N LYS A 339 11.61 25.60 3.93
CA LYS A 339 12.32 24.41 3.46
C LYS A 339 11.90 23.14 4.18
N TRP A 340 10.87 23.21 5.02
CA TRP A 340 10.34 22.05 5.71
C TRP A 340 9.29 21.36 4.86
N ASN A 341 9.18 20.05 5.01
CA ASN A 341 8.11 19.24 4.46
C ASN A 341 7.15 18.84 5.60
N GLU A 342 6.25 19.75 5.98
CA GLU A 342 5.28 19.48 7.05
C GLU A 342 4.33 18.33 6.67
N ASP A 343 4.03 18.19 5.38
CA ASP A 343 3.13 17.20 4.80
C ASP A 343 3.83 15.88 4.39
N TYR A 344 5.03 15.59 4.91
CA TYR A 344 5.83 14.41 4.53
C TYR A 344 5.10 13.06 4.65
N ARG A 345 3.97 13.04 5.37
CA ARG A 345 3.15 11.86 5.61
C ARG A 345 2.09 11.65 4.52
N THR A 346 1.87 12.61 3.65
CA THR A 346 0.78 12.61 2.65
C THR A 346 1.23 13.03 1.25
N ASN A 347 2.43 13.62 1.09
CA ASN A 347 2.97 14.11 -0.18
C ASN A 347 4.16 13.29 -0.71
N ARG A 348 4.22 12.01 -0.37
CA ARG A 348 5.22 11.08 -0.90
C ARG A 348 5.16 11.04 -2.43
N GLU A 349 6.32 11.08 -3.08
CA GLU A 349 6.45 10.96 -4.54
C GLU A 349 7.07 9.61 -4.93
N ASP A 350 6.44 8.86 -5.84
CA ASP A 350 6.97 7.57 -6.28
C ASP A 350 7.77 7.62 -7.57
N VAL A 351 7.63 8.70 -8.32
CA VAL A 351 8.23 8.89 -9.65
C VAL A 351 8.92 10.24 -9.71
N VAL A 352 10.07 10.31 -10.40
CA VAL A 352 10.74 11.58 -10.70
C VAL A 352 9.97 12.36 -11.78
N GLU A 353 10.24 13.66 -11.91
CA GLU A 353 9.51 14.52 -12.86
C GLU A 353 9.49 13.97 -14.30
N SER A 354 10.59 13.38 -14.77
CA SER A 354 10.69 12.81 -16.12
C SER A 354 9.82 11.56 -16.37
N GLY A 355 9.15 11.01 -15.34
CA GLY A 355 8.26 9.85 -15.47
C GLY A 355 8.93 8.48 -15.40
N THR A 356 8.12 7.42 -15.45
CA THR A 356 8.58 6.01 -15.43
C THR A 356 7.86 5.15 -16.48
N SER A 357 8.03 3.82 -16.42
CA SER A 357 7.60 2.89 -17.46
C SER A 357 6.07 2.89 -17.69
N PRO A 358 5.62 3.09 -18.94
CA PRO A 358 4.20 3.13 -19.31
C PRO A 358 3.39 1.89 -18.90
N CYS A 359 4.03 0.72 -18.91
CA CYS A 359 3.33 -0.53 -18.58
C CYS A 359 2.93 -0.62 -17.09
N LYS A 360 3.67 0.02 -16.18
CA LYS A 360 3.31 0.10 -14.76
C LYS A 360 2.26 1.20 -14.52
N THR A 361 2.39 2.34 -15.20
CA THR A 361 1.48 3.49 -15.03
C THR A 361 0.09 3.18 -15.61
N ALA A 362 0.02 2.53 -16.77
CA ALA A 362 -1.23 2.17 -17.44
C ALA A 362 -1.99 1.00 -16.80
N CYS A 363 -1.31 0.17 -15.99
CA CYS A 363 -1.94 -0.91 -15.24
C CYS A 363 -2.68 -0.34 -14.02
N PRO A 364 -4.01 -0.53 -13.87
CA PRO A 364 -4.74 0.01 -12.72
C PRO A 364 -4.26 -0.49 -11.35
N ALA A 365 -3.66 -1.68 -11.31
CA ALA A 365 -3.06 -2.24 -10.09
C ALA A 365 -1.56 -1.90 -9.94
N HIS A 366 -0.95 -1.20 -10.90
CA HIS A 366 0.47 -0.82 -10.91
C HIS A 366 1.45 -2.00 -10.69
N ILE A 367 1.11 -3.16 -11.25
CA ILE A 367 1.93 -4.37 -11.17
C ILE A 367 3.33 -4.11 -11.72
N ALA A 368 4.36 -4.70 -11.11
CA ALA A 368 5.75 -4.60 -11.52
C ALA A 368 6.07 -5.37 -12.82
N VAL A 369 5.52 -4.92 -13.97
CA VAL A 369 5.60 -5.58 -15.27
C VAL A 369 7.02 -5.94 -15.69
N GLN A 370 7.90 -4.94 -15.75
CA GLN A 370 9.31 -5.16 -16.09
C GLN A 370 10.01 -6.14 -15.13
N GLY A 371 9.60 -6.13 -13.86
CA GLY A 371 10.15 -7.01 -12.83
C GLY A 371 9.82 -8.47 -13.06
N TYR A 372 8.55 -8.83 -13.26
CA TYR A 372 8.19 -10.23 -13.47
C TYR A 372 8.61 -10.74 -14.85
N ILE A 373 8.66 -9.88 -15.87
CA ILE A 373 9.21 -10.23 -17.19
C ILE A 373 10.70 -10.58 -17.06
N LYS A 374 11.48 -9.79 -16.30
CA LYS A 374 12.89 -10.09 -16.07
C LYS A 374 13.10 -11.38 -15.28
N LEU A 375 12.26 -11.65 -14.29
CA LEU A 375 12.32 -12.92 -13.54
C LEU A 375 11.97 -14.11 -14.45
N ALA A 376 10.95 -13.97 -15.31
CA ALA A 376 10.58 -14.99 -16.28
C ALA A 376 11.69 -15.25 -17.32
N SER A 377 12.38 -14.20 -17.79
CA SER A 377 13.52 -14.36 -18.72
C SER A 377 14.67 -15.17 -18.09
N GLN A 378 14.72 -15.25 -16.76
CA GLN A 378 15.73 -16.00 -15.99
C GLN A 378 15.24 -17.38 -15.55
N GLY A 379 14.04 -17.81 -15.95
CA GLY A 379 13.41 -19.05 -15.47
C GLY A 379 12.93 -19.01 -14.03
N ARG A 380 12.93 -17.83 -13.38
CA ARG A 380 12.56 -17.65 -11.95
C ARG A 380 11.05 -17.46 -11.79
N TYR A 381 10.27 -18.39 -12.31
CA TYR A 381 8.81 -18.22 -12.45
C TYR A 381 8.06 -18.13 -11.12
N LYS A 382 8.50 -18.84 -10.07
CA LYS A 382 7.90 -18.74 -8.73
C LYS A 382 8.05 -17.34 -8.13
N GLU A 383 9.22 -16.73 -8.30
CA GLU A 383 9.48 -15.38 -7.81
C GLU A 383 8.77 -14.33 -8.62
N ALA A 384 8.60 -14.57 -9.93
CA ALA A 384 7.79 -13.73 -10.82
C ALA A 384 6.31 -13.75 -10.38
N LEU A 385 5.79 -14.93 -10.06
CA LEU A 385 4.43 -15.11 -9.55
C LEU A 385 4.20 -14.39 -8.22
N GLU A 386 5.13 -14.57 -7.26
CA GLU A 386 5.10 -13.85 -5.99
C GLU A 386 5.10 -12.33 -6.19
N LEU A 387 5.91 -11.81 -7.12
CA LEU A 387 5.98 -10.39 -7.42
C LEU A 387 4.66 -9.86 -8.01
N ILE A 388 3.99 -10.62 -8.88
CA ILE A 388 2.66 -10.26 -9.40
C ILE A 388 1.63 -10.21 -8.26
N LYS A 389 1.65 -11.23 -7.39
CA LYS A 389 0.70 -11.39 -6.27
C LYS A 389 0.79 -10.34 -5.18
N LYS A 390 1.81 -9.47 -5.20
CA LYS A 390 1.83 -8.26 -4.36
C LYS A 390 0.71 -7.29 -4.71
N GLU A 391 0.37 -7.14 -5.99
CA GLU A 391 -0.65 -6.20 -6.47
C GLU A 391 -1.87 -6.87 -7.11
N ASN A 392 -1.76 -8.14 -7.53
CA ASN A 392 -2.87 -8.88 -8.16
C ASN A 392 -2.98 -10.31 -7.61
N PRO A 393 -4.01 -10.63 -6.80
CA PRO A 393 -4.24 -11.99 -6.30
C PRO A 393 -4.75 -12.98 -7.35
N PHE A 394 -5.18 -12.51 -8.53
CA PHE A 394 -5.78 -13.32 -9.59
C PHE A 394 -5.00 -13.27 -10.92
N PRO A 395 -3.69 -13.58 -10.92
CA PRO A 395 -2.88 -13.50 -12.14
C PRO A 395 -3.32 -14.47 -13.24
N ALA A 396 -3.87 -15.66 -12.92
CA ALA A 396 -4.27 -16.65 -13.91
C ALA A 396 -5.55 -16.24 -14.65
N ILE A 397 -6.50 -15.63 -13.92
CA ILE A 397 -7.67 -14.96 -14.50
C ILE A 397 -7.22 -13.77 -15.36
N CYS A 398 -6.42 -12.85 -14.81
CA CYS A 398 -5.97 -11.67 -15.57
C CYS A 398 -5.06 -12.02 -16.75
N GLY A 399 -4.42 -13.18 -16.79
CA GLY A 399 -3.69 -13.66 -17.96
C GLY A 399 -4.59 -14.03 -19.15
N ARG A 400 -5.91 -14.18 -18.92
CA ARG A 400 -6.88 -14.59 -19.95
C ARG A 400 -7.80 -13.46 -20.41
N ILE A 401 -8.21 -12.58 -19.50
CA ILE A 401 -9.29 -11.59 -19.75
C ILE A 401 -8.88 -10.13 -19.57
N CYS A 402 -7.61 -9.84 -19.27
CA CYS A 402 -7.17 -8.46 -19.03
C CYS A 402 -7.27 -7.63 -20.30
N PRO A 403 -7.68 -6.35 -20.25
CA PRO A 403 -7.75 -5.45 -21.42
C PRO A 403 -6.37 -4.98 -21.93
N ARG A 404 -5.28 -5.56 -21.42
CA ARG A 404 -3.89 -5.32 -21.85
C ARG A 404 -3.47 -3.85 -21.98
N LYS A 405 -3.98 -2.93 -21.15
CA LYS A 405 -3.55 -1.50 -21.15
C LYS A 405 -2.02 -1.32 -21.06
N CYS A 406 -1.34 -2.23 -20.35
CA CYS A 406 0.11 -2.27 -20.27
C CYS A 406 0.81 -2.59 -21.60
N GLU A 407 0.18 -3.35 -22.48
CA GLU A 407 0.65 -3.63 -23.84
C GLU A 407 0.33 -2.47 -24.78
N SER A 408 -0.88 -1.90 -24.68
CA SER A 408 -1.28 -0.72 -25.46
C SER A 408 -0.34 0.46 -25.23
N ALA A 409 0.12 0.64 -23.98
CA ALA A 409 1.07 1.69 -23.62
C ALA A 409 2.55 1.30 -23.85
N CYS A 410 2.85 0.05 -24.21
CA CYS A 410 4.21 -0.46 -24.26
C CYS A 410 5.07 0.33 -25.27
N THR A 411 6.21 0.86 -24.81
CA THR A 411 7.16 1.61 -25.66
C THR A 411 7.67 0.81 -26.86
N ARG A 412 7.74 -0.52 -26.77
CA ARG A 412 8.16 -1.38 -27.90
C ARG A 412 7.19 -1.29 -29.09
N GLY A 413 5.92 -0.95 -28.84
CA GLY A 413 4.93 -0.72 -29.89
C GLY A 413 5.26 0.43 -30.84
N ASP A 414 6.13 1.37 -30.44
CA ASP A 414 6.59 2.46 -31.32
C ASP A 414 7.76 2.05 -32.23
N ILE A 415 8.28 0.82 -32.06
CA ILE A 415 9.34 0.24 -32.89
C ILE A 415 8.74 -0.81 -33.82
N ASP A 416 8.08 -1.83 -33.25
CA ASP A 416 7.50 -2.94 -34.01
C ASP A 416 6.11 -3.36 -33.49
N SER A 417 6.04 -4.11 -32.40
CA SER A 417 4.84 -4.64 -31.80
C SER A 417 5.04 -4.69 -30.29
N PRO A 418 4.02 -4.40 -29.48
CA PRO A 418 4.13 -4.48 -28.03
C PRO A 418 4.51 -5.90 -27.57
N LEU A 419 5.00 -6.01 -26.33
CA LEU A 419 5.24 -7.32 -25.73
C LEU A 419 3.91 -8.05 -25.48
N ALA A 420 3.90 -9.38 -25.63
CA ALA A 420 2.83 -10.25 -25.15
C ALA A 420 2.91 -10.43 -23.61
N ILE A 421 2.69 -9.33 -22.90
CA ILE A 421 2.79 -9.22 -21.44
C ILE A 421 1.78 -10.13 -20.76
N ASP A 422 0.56 -10.22 -21.29
CA ASP A 422 -0.49 -11.07 -20.73
C ASP A 422 -0.24 -12.56 -20.95
N GLU A 423 0.31 -12.97 -22.09
CA GLU A 423 0.69 -14.36 -22.38
C GLU A 423 1.85 -14.82 -21.49
N ILE A 424 2.85 -13.94 -21.26
CA ILE A 424 3.89 -14.17 -20.25
C ILE A 424 3.25 -14.33 -18.86
N LYS A 425 2.27 -13.49 -18.51
CA LYS A 425 1.55 -13.57 -17.23
C LYS A 425 0.75 -14.87 -17.12
N LYS A 426 0.03 -15.27 -18.18
CA LYS A 426 -0.72 -16.53 -18.27
C LYS A 426 0.22 -17.69 -17.99
N PHE A 427 1.35 -17.77 -18.69
CA PHE A 427 2.37 -18.80 -18.45
C PHE A 427 2.87 -18.85 -17.00
N ILE A 428 3.25 -17.70 -16.43
CA ILE A 428 3.72 -17.65 -15.04
C ILE A 428 2.63 -18.12 -14.07
N ALA A 429 1.39 -17.70 -14.31
CA ALA A 429 0.25 -17.95 -13.44
C ALA A 429 -0.32 -19.38 -13.54
N GLU A 430 0.00 -20.14 -14.58
CA GLU A 430 -0.35 -21.57 -14.66
C GLU A 430 0.20 -22.36 -13.46
N GLN A 431 1.27 -21.89 -12.81
CA GLN A 431 1.77 -22.46 -11.56
C GLN A 431 0.72 -22.46 -10.43
N ASP A 432 -0.18 -21.48 -10.36
CA ASP A 432 -1.22 -21.40 -9.31
C ASP A 432 -2.37 -22.38 -9.51
N LEU A 433 -2.52 -22.90 -10.73
CA LEU A 433 -3.55 -23.87 -11.07
C LEU A 433 -3.20 -25.29 -10.59
N LYS A 434 -1.93 -25.54 -10.29
CA LYS A 434 -1.46 -26.81 -9.73
C LYS A 434 -1.17 -26.64 -8.25
N GLU A 435 -1.84 -27.41 -7.41
CA GLU A 435 -1.72 -27.30 -5.95
C GLU A 435 -0.26 -27.40 -5.45
N GLU A 436 0.52 -28.28 -6.06
CA GLU A 436 1.95 -28.51 -5.79
C GLU A 436 2.85 -27.28 -6.01
N HIS A 437 2.47 -26.35 -6.89
CA HIS A 437 3.29 -25.20 -7.29
C HIS A 437 2.73 -23.86 -6.86
N ARG A 438 1.48 -23.83 -6.38
CA ARG A 438 0.79 -22.58 -6.08
C ARG A 438 1.47 -21.77 -4.99
N PHE A 439 1.39 -20.45 -5.12
CA PHE A 439 1.93 -19.54 -4.10
C PHE A 439 0.84 -19.15 -3.09
N ILE A 440 1.03 -19.56 -1.83
CA ILE A 440 0.22 -19.14 -0.69
C ILE A 440 1.00 -18.08 0.12
N PRO A 441 0.49 -16.84 0.19
CA PRO A 441 1.09 -15.81 1.04
C PRO A 441 1.11 -16.21 2.50
N LYS A 442 2.15 -15.79 3.22
CA LYS A 442 2.21 -15.94 4.68
C LYS A 442 1.37 -14.87 5.36
N LYS A 443 0.64 -15.28 6.39
CA LYS A 443 -0.05 -14.37 7.31
C LYS A 443 0.99 -13.53 8.08
N ARG A 444 0.77 -12.22 8.20
CA ARG A 444 1.68 -11.26 8.87
C ARG A 444 1.47 -11.20 10.38
N HIS A 445 0.21 -11.12 10.80
CA HIS A 445 -0.19 -10.95 12.21
C HIS A 445 -1.42 -11.78 12.52
N GLU A 446 -1.81 -11.86 13.80
CA GLU A 446 -3.08 -12.46 14.21
C GLU A 446 -3.91 -11.42 14.99
N TYR A 447 -4.81 -10.73 14.30
CA TYR A 447 -5.65 -9.69 14.92
C TYR A 447 -6.96 -10.26 15.51
N GLY A 448 -7.43 -11.40 15.01
CA GLY A 448 -8.65 -12.07 15.49
C GLY A 448 -9.97 -11.33 15.24
N LYS A 449 -9.95 -10.08 14.75
CA LYS A 449 -11.14 -9.28 14.43
C LYS A 449 -11.84 -9.84 13.18
N LYS A 450 -13.19 -9.86 13.23
CA LYS A 450 -14.06 -10.32 12.13
C LYS A 450 -14.34 -9.20 11.15
N ILE A 451 -14.18 -9.47 9.86
CA ILE A 451 -14.50 -8.55 8.75
C ILE A 451 -15.47 -9.22 7.78
N ALA A 452 -16.52 -8.51 7.39
CA ALA A 452 -17.52 -8.99 6.44
C ALA A 452 -17.25 -8.37 5.07
N VAL A 453 -17.19 -9.22 4.05
CA VAL A 453 -17.12 -8.81 2.65
C VAL A 453 -18.42 -9.23 1.98
N ILE A 454 -19.16 -8.27 1.41
CA ILE A 454 -20.47 -8.53 0.79
C ILE A 454 -20.29 -8.53 -0.73
N GLY A 455 -20.39 -9.71 -1.34
CA GLY A 455 -20.12 -9.97 -2.75
C GLY A 455 -18.82 -10.78 -2.96
N GLY A 456 -18.95 -11.94 -3.61
CA GLY A 456 -17.86 -12.87 -3.94
C GLY A 456 -17.23 -12.64 -5.31
N GLY A 457 -17.29 -11.42 -5.85
CA GLY A 457 -16.65 -11.03 -7.11
C GLY A 457 -15.19 -10.56 -6.95
N PRO A 458 -14.51 -10.13 -8.03
CA PRO A 458 -13.09 -9.78 -8.01
C PRO A 458 -12.69 -8.76 -6.93
N ALA A 459 -13.50 -7.71 -6.73
CA ALA A 459 -13.24 -6.71 -5.70
C ALA A 459 -13.34 -7.29 -4.28
N GLY A 460 -14.40 -8.04 -3.99
CA GLY A 460 -14.61 -8.66 -2.68
C GLY A 460 -13.54 -9.70 -2.36
N LEU A 461 -13.24 -10.59 -3.31
CA LEU A 461 -12.20 -11.61 -3.16
C LEU A 461 -10.81 -10.96 -3.01
N SER A 462 -10.50 -9.90 -3.76
CA SER A 462 -9.24 -9.15 -3.59
C SER A 462 -9.12 -8.54 -2.19
N CYS A 463 -10.19 -7.90 -1.69
CA CYS A 463 -10.22 -7.34 -0.34
C CYS A 463 -10.01 -8.44 0.72
N ALA A 464 -10.70 -9.57 0.58
CA ALA A 464 -10.55 -10.71 1.47
C ALA A 464 -9.12 -11.28 1.48
N TYR A 465 -8.51 -11.43 0.31
CA TYR A 465 -7.13 -11.90 0.17
C TYR A 465 -6.14 -11.04 0.97
N TYR A 466 -6.18 -9.71 0.80
CA TYR A 466 -5.24 -8.83 1.49
C TYR A 466 -5.49 -8.72 3.01
N LEU A 467 -6.76 -8.74 3.44
CA LEU A 467 -7.10 -8.77 4.87
C LEU A 467 -6.68 -10.09 5.53
N SER A 468 -6.77 -11.22 4.83
CA SER A 468 -6.28 -12.50 5.33
C SER A 468 -4.76 -12.54 5.45
N ILE A 469 -4.02 -11.90 4.55
CA ILE A 469 -2.56 -11.69 4.69
C ILE A 469 -2.25 -10.91 5.96
N ASP A 470 -2.99 -9.83 6.21
CA ASP A 470 -2.73 -9.00 7.39
C ASP A 470 -3.06 -9.72 8.70
N GLY A 471 -4.03 -10.63 8.71
CA GLY A 471 -4.33 -11.47 9.89
C GLY A 471 -5.76 -11.43 10.42
N TYR A 472 -6.72 -10.99 9.60
CA TYR A 472 -8.12 -10.87 9.98
C TYR A 472 -8.90 -12.17 9.73
N LYS A 473 -10.00 -12.36 10.48
CA LYS A 473 -10.99 -13.41 10.20
C LYS A 473 -12.00 -12.84 9.20
N VAL A 474 -11.88 -13.24 7.93
CA VAL A 474 -12.70 -12.69 6.86
C VAL A 474 -13.79 -13.68 6.47
N THR A 475 -15.04 -13.21 6.40
CA THR A 475 -16.16 -13.95 5.84
C THR A 475 -16.69 -13.22 4.62
N VAL A 476 -16.75 -13.90 3.48
CA VAL A 476 -17.35 -13.43 2.24
C VAL A 476 -18.78 -13.96 2.15
N PHE A 477 -19.75 -13.05 2.07
CA PHE A 477 -21.17 -13.35 1.88
C PHE A 477 -21.51 -13.17 0.40
N GLU A 478 -22.02 -14.23 -0.22
CA GLU A 478 -22.35 -14.26 -1.65
C GLU A 478 -23.80 -14.71 -1.83
N LYS A 479 -24.56 -13.93 -2.60
CA LYS A 479 -25.98 -14.19 -2.89
C LYS A 479 -26.16 -15.44 -3.75
N GLN A 480 -25.26 -15.68 -4.68
CA GLN A 480 -25.31 -16.83 -5.58
C GLN A 480 -24.71 -18.08 -4.94
N LYS A 481 -24.97 -19.24 -5.53
CA LYS A 481 -24.35 -20.51 -5.09
C LYS A 481 -22.87 -20.60 -5.46
N ALA A 482 -22.47 -19.94 -6.53
CA ALA A 482 -21.11 -19.93 -7.05
C ALA A 482 -20.40 -18.61 -6.70
N LEU A 483 -19.09 -18.69 -6.44
CA LEU A 483 -18.21 -17.54 -6.20
C LEU A 483 -17.60 -17.05 -7.52
N GLY A 484 -16.88 -15.93 -7.47
CA GLY A 484 -16.19 -15.29 -8.59
C GLY A 484 -16.98 -14.15 -9.24
N GLY A 485 -18.26 -13.96 -8.85
CA GLY A 485 -19.10 -12.89 -9.39
C GLY A 485 -19.13 -12.92 -10.91
N MET A 486 -18.91 -11.77 -11.56
CA MET A 486 -18.91 -11.67 -13.04
C MET A 486 -17.82 -12.51 -13.72
N LEU A 487 -16.74 -12.90 -13.04
CA LEU A 487 -15.74 -13.82 -13.61
C LEU A 487 -16.35 -15.19 -13.91
N THR A 488 -17.21 -15.66 -13.01
CA THR A 488 -17.88 -16.95 -13.12
C THR A 488 -19.20 -16.83 -13.87
N LEU A 489 -19.95 -15.75 -13.63
CA LEU A 489 -21.33 -15.63 -14.08
C LEU A 489 -21.46 -14.83 -15.38
N GLY A 490 -20.61 -13.83 -15.60
CA GLY A 490 -20.71 -12.91 -16.73
C GLY A 490 -19.76 -13.22 -17.89
N ILE A 491 -18.63 -13.89 -17.63
CA ILE A 491 -17.64 -14.22 -18.67
C ILE A 491 -17.86 -15.66 -19.17
N PRO A 492 -17.90 -15.90 -20.48
CA PRO A 492 -18.10 -17.24 -21.02
C PRO A 492 -16.91 -18.17 -20.80
N SER A 493 -17.15 -19.49 -20.68
CA SER A 493 -16.10 -20.49 -20.44
C SER A 493 -15.03 -20.55 -21.54
N PHE A 494 -15.38 -20.22 -22.80
CA PHE A 494 -14.41 -20.20 -23.90
C PHE A 494 -13.40 -19.03 -23.82
N ARG A 495 -13.64 -18.07 -22.92
CA ARG A 495 -12.69 -17.00 -22.58
C ARG A 495 -12.03 -17.22 -21.23
N LEU A 496 -12.79 -17.71 -20.26
CA LEU A 496 -12.33 -17.95 -18.89
C LEU A 496 -13.00 -19.18 -18.31
N GLU A 497 -12.25 -20.28 -18.25
CA GLU A 497 -12.71 -21.52 -17.65
C GLU A 497 -12.99 -21.38 -16.16
N LYS A 498 -14.04 -22.06 -15.69
CA LYS A 498 -14.49 -21.95 -14.29
C LYS A 498 -13.50 -22.60 -13.33
N GLU A 499 -12.76 -23.60 -13.79
CA GLU A 499 -11.70 -24.28 -13.07
C GLU A 499 -10.55 -23.31 -12.73
N VAL A 500 -10.23 -22.38 -13.63
CA VAL A 500 -9.21 -21.33 -13.40
C VAL A 500 -9.67 -20.39 -12.27
N VAL A 501 -10.93 -19.95 -12.33
CA VAL A 501 -11.51 -19.08 -11.30
C VAL A 501 -11.55 -19.80 -9.94
N ASN A 502 -12.03 -21.04 -9.92
CA ASN A 502 -12.11 -21.85 -8.71
C ASN A 502 -10.74 -22.13 -8.10
N ALA A 503 -9.72 -22.42 -8.93
CA ALA A 503 -8.37 -22.61 -8.46
C ALA A 503 -7.88 -21.36 -7.71
N GLU A 504 -8.01 -20.15 -8.26
CA GLU A 504 -7.56 -18.96 -7.55
C GLU A 504 -8.39 -18.65 -6.29
N ILE A 505 -9.67 -19.03 -6.25
CA ILE A 505 -10.51 -18.95 -5.03
C ILE A 505 -10.05 -19.96 -3.97
N ASP A 506 -9.58 -21.15 -4.37
CA ASP A 506 -9.07 -22.15 -3.42
C ASP A 506 -7.85 -21.65 -2.64
N ILE A 507 -7.07 -20.71 -3.19
CA ILE A 507 -5.99 -20.05 -2.45
C ILE A 507 -6.57 -19.31 -1.24
N LEU A 508 -7.67 -18.59 -1.41
CA LEU A 508 -8.33 -17.88 -0.32
C LEU A 508 -8.89 -18.85 0.72
N ARG A 509 -9.44 -19.99 0.28
CA ARG A 509 -9.87 -21.07 1.20
C ARG A 509 -8.71 -21.59 2.03
N GLN A 510 -7.56 -21.87 1.41
CA GLN A 510 -6.34 -22.32 2.10
C GLN A 510 -5.79 -21.26 3.06
N MET A 511 -5.99 -19.97 2.77
CA MET A 511 -5.66 -18.86 3.66
C MET A 511 -6.66 -18.68 4.83
N GLY A 512 -7.74 -19.47 4.86
CA GLY A 512 -8.74 -19.44 5.93
C GLY A 512 -9.87 -18.43 5.73
N VAL A 513 -10.10 -17.95 4.50
CA VAL A 513 -11.29 -17.14 4.18
C VAL A 513 -12.53 -18.03 4.24
N GLU A 514 -13.54 -17.59 4.99
CA GLU A 514 -14.83 -18.26 5.07
C GLU A 514 -15.75 -17.76 3.96
N PHE A 515 -16.50 -18.66 3.33
CA PHE A 515 -17.47 -18.33 2.29
C PHE A 515 -18.87 -18.78 2.70
N LYS A 516 -19.82 -17.84 2.72
CA LYS A 516 -21.25 -18.08 2.92
C LYS A 516 -21.99 -17.77 1.62
N THR A 517 -22.16 -18.79 0.77
CA THR A 517 -22.89 -18.69 -0.50
C THR A 517 -24.38 -18.91 -0.32
N GLY A 518 -25.20 -18.42 -1.27
CA GLY A 518 -26.66 -18.46 -1.17
C GLY A 518 -27.25 -17.54 -0.10
N VAL A 519 -26.50 -16.54 0.37
CA VAL A 519 -26.92 -15.60 1.42
C VAL A 519 -27.05 -14.19 0.85
N ASP A 520 -28.28 -13.67 0.81
CA ASP A 520 -28.60 -12.32 0.33
C ASP A 520 -28.64 -11.33 1.51
N VAL A 521 -27.57 -10.55 1.69
CA VAL A 521 -27.47 -9.57 2.78
C VAL A 521 -28.42 -8.40 2.53
N GLY A 522 -29.28 -8.12 3.51
CA GLY A 522 -30.46 -7.26 3.41
C GLY A 522 -31.77 -8.03 3.40
N LYS A 523 -31.74 -9.33 3.08
CA LYS A 523 -32.92 -10.21 3.08
C LYS A 523 -32.79 -11.35 4.09
N ASP A 524 -31.72 -12.14 4.00
CA ASP A 524 -31.50 -13.31 4.85
C ASP A 524 -30.77 -12.95 6.15
N ILE A 525 -29.92 -11.92 6.09
CA ILE A 525 -29.22 -11.32 7.25
C ILE A 525 -28.97 -9.84 6.97
N THR A 526 -29.03 -8.98 7.98
CA THR A 526 -28.81 -7.53 7.86
C THR A 526 -27.41 -7.11 8.30
N LEU A 527 -26.97 -5.92 7.90
CA LEU A 527 -25.69 -5.35 8.38
C LEU A 527 -25.68 -5.20 9.91
N ASP A 528 -26.81 -4.85 10.52
CA ASP A 528 -26.92 -4.72 11.98
C ASP A 528 -26.82 -6.06 12.71
N GLU A 529 -27.41 -7.12 12.17
CA GLU A 529 -27.23 -8.47 12.72
C GLU A 529 -25.76 -8.91 12.65
N LEU A 530 -25.07 -8.62 11.54
CA LEU A 530 -23.63 -8.87 11.43
C LEU A 530 -22.81 -8.03 12.43
N ARG A 531 -23.15 -6.76 12.65
CA ARG A 531 -22.52 -5.96 13.73
C ARG A 531 -22.69 -6.65 15.08
N ASN A 532 -23.89 -7.16 15.37
CA ASN A 532 -24.19 -7.90 16.60
C ASN A 532 -23.41 -9.23 16.72
N GLU A 533 -23.08 -9.89 15.60
CA GLU A 533 -22.19 -11.08 15.56
C GLU A 533 -20.69 -10.74 15.76
N GLY A 534 -20.36 -9.45 15.90
CA GLY A 534 -19.04 -8.96 16.22
C GLY A 534 -18.17 -8.55 15.03
N TYR A 535 -18.75 -8.46 13.82
CA TYR A 535 -18.07 -7.90 12.65
C TYR A 535 -17.72 -6.42 12.88
N LYS A 536 -16.49 -6.02 12.53
CA LYS A 536 -15.94 -4.69 12.84
C LYS A 536 -15.92 -3.72 11.65
N ALA A 537 -16.02 -4.25 10.44
CA ALA A 537 -16.10 -3.46 9.22
C ALA A 537 -16.73 -4.30 8.09
N PHE A 538 -17.24 -3.60 7.09
CA PHE A 538 -17.95 -4.14 5.95
C PHE A 538 -17.35 -3.61 4.66
N TYR A 539 -17.07 -4.49 3.70
CA TYR A 539 -16.70 -4.12 2.34
C TYR A 539 -17.82 -4.50 1.37
N LEU A 540 -18.49 -3.50 0.78
CA LEU A 540 -19.58 -3.70 -0.16
C LEU A 540 -19.04 -3.78 -1.59
N ALA A 541 -19.14 -4.96 -2.18
CA ALA A 541 -18.62 -5.31 -3.49
C ALA A 541 -19.60 -6.18 -4.29
N ILE A 542 -20.89 -5.84 -4.23
CA ILE A 542 -21.98 -6.61 -4.87
C ILE A 542 -21.98 -6.49 -6.41
N GLY A 543 -21.24 -5.51 -6.96
CA GLY A 543 -21.12 -5.28 -8.39
C GLY A 543 -22.39 -4.69 -9.03
N ALA A 544 -22.48 -4.76 -10.36
CA ALA A 544 -23.66 -4.38 -11.14
C ALA A 544 -24.27 -5.63 -11.77
N GLN A 545 -25.23 -6.23 -11.07
CA GLN A 545 -25.67 -7.61 -11.27
C GLN A 545 -26.82 -7.79 -12.29
N SER A 546 -27.52 -6.71 -12.65
CA SER A 546 -28.71 -6.75 -13.51
C SER A 546 -28.47 -6.05 -14.84
N GLY A 547 -29.25 -6.38 -15.87
CA GLY A 547 -29.22 -5.68 -17.16
C GLY A 547 -30.03 -4.39 -17.13
N ARG A 548 -29.59 -3.37 -17.88
CA ARG A 548 -30.40 -2.16 -18.10
C ARG A 548 -31.53 -2.43 -19.09
N LYS A 549 -32.69 -1.82 -18.81
CA LYS A 549 -33.81 -1.75 -19.74
C LYS A 549 -33.64 -0.57 -20.71
N LEU A 550 -34.07 -0.76 -21.95
CA LEU A 550 -34.18 0.24 -23.01
C LEU A 550 -35.40 1.17 -22.80
N ASN A 551 -36.43 0.70 -22.10
CA ASN A 551 -37.72 1.35 -21.91
C ASN A 551 -38.44 1.65 -23.23
N ILE A 552 -38.51 0.64 -24.10
CA ILE A 552 -39.21 0.71 -25.40
C ILE A 552 -40.43 -0.22 -25.43
N GLU A 553 -41.34 0.03 -26.37
CA GLU A 553 -42.51 -0.84 -26.58
C GLU A 553 -42.09 -2.28 -26.90
N GLY A 554 -42.78 -3.25 -26.28
CA GLY A 554 -42.54 -4.69 -26.49
C GLY A 554 -41.35 -5.28 -25.71
N GLU A 555 -40.64 -4.50 -24.90
CA GLU A 555 -39.45 -4.96 -24.17
C GLU A 555 -39.71 -6.09 -23.15
N ASP A 556 -40.92 -6.17 -22.58
CA ASP A 556 -41.27 -7.21 -21.61
C ASP A 556 -41.88 -8.48 -22.27
N ALA A 557 -41.80 -8.60 -23.61
CA ALA A 557 -42.35 -9.74 -24.35
C ALA A 557 -41.57 -11.04 -24.17
N LYS A 558 -42.24 -12.18 -24.36
CA LYS A 558 -41.57 -13.49 -24.33
C LYS A 558 -40.53 -13.58 -25.45
N GLY A 559 -39.30 -13.95 -25.10
CA GLY A 559 -38.17 -14.03 -26.03
C GLY A 559 -37.25 -12.82 -25.99
N VAL A 560 -37.62 -11.75 -25.27
CA VAL A 560 -36.72 -10.64 -24.93
C VAL A 560 -36.02 -10.94 -23.61
N ILE A 561 -34.69 -11.00 -23.63
CA ILE A 561 -33.89 -11.46 -22.48
C ILE A 561 -32.74 -10.48 -22.23
N PRO A 562 -32.49 -10.03 -20.99
CA PRO A 562 -31.27 -9.30 -20.68
C PRO A 562 -30.03 -10.18 -20.93
N GLY A 563 -29.08 -9.70 -21.73
CA GLY A 563 -27.93 -10.49 -22.18
C GLY A 563 -27.08 -11.03 -21.04
N ILE A 564 -26.89 -10.24 -19.97
CA ILE A 564 -26.15 -10.68 -18.79
C ILE A 564 -26.84 -11.84 -18.05
N GLU A 565 -28.17 -11.87 -18.06
CA GLU A 565 -28.94 -12.93 -17.43
C GLU A 565 -28.91 -14.20 -18.26
N PHE A 566 -28.98 -14.06 -19.59
CA PHE A 566 -28.77 -15.16 -20.53
C PHE A 566 -27.40 -15.82 -20.32
N VAL A 567 -26.31 -15.04 -20.34
CA VAL A 567 -24.95 -15.58 -20.16
C VAL A 567 -24.77 -16.21 -18.77
N ARG A 568 -25.32 -15.58 -17.72
CA ARG A 568 -25.35 -16.15 -16.38
C ARG A 568 -26.01 -17.52 -16.36
N ASP A 569 -27.17 -17.65 -17.00
CA ASP A 569 -27.92 -18.89 -17.02
C ASP A 569 -27.20 -19.99 -17.80
N VAL A 570 -26.55 -19.64 -18.92
CA VAL A 570 -25.67 -20.56 -19.68
C VAL A 570 -24.49 -21.02 -18.80
N ASN A 571 -23.81 -20.07 -18.15
CA ASN A 571 -22.66 -20.37 -17.28
C ASN A 571 -23.02 -21.19 -16.03
N LEU A 572 -24.27 -21.11 -15.56
CA LEU A 572 -24.79 -21.95 -14.47
C LEU A 572 -25.21 -23.35 -14.95
N GLY A 573 -25.04 -23.66 -16.24
CA GLY A 573 -25.34 -24.96 -16.82
C GLY A 573 -26.84 -25.22 -17.01
N LYS A 574 -27.67 -24.17 -17.10
CA LYS A 574 -29.07 -24.33 -17.48
C LYS A 574 -29.13 -24.73 -18.96
N ASP A 575 -29.98 -25.71 -19.29
CA ASP A 575 -30.22 -26.12 -20.69
C ASP A 575 -31.03 -25.05 -21.43
N ILE A 576 -30.34 -24.05 -21.95
CA ILE A 576 -30.91 -22.98 -22.77
C ILE A 576 -30.64 -23.33 -24.23
N LYS A 577 -31.69 -23.25 -25.05
CA LYS A 577 -31.61 -23.39 -26.52
C LYS A 577 -32.32 -22.22 -27.16
N LEU A 578 -31.67 -21.58 -28.12
CA LEU A 578 -32.21 -20.43 -28.85
C LEU A 578 -32.47 -20.81 -30.31
N ASN A 579 -33.43 -21.69 -30.60
CA ASN A 579 -33.72 -22.08 -31.98
C ASN A 579 -34.41 -20.91 -32.73
N GLY A 580 -33.86 -20.47 -33.87
CA GLY A 580 -34.39 -19.36 -34.66
C GLY A 580 -33.42 -18.18 -34.79
N LYS A 581 -33.94 -17.03 -35.25
CA LYS A 581 -33.17 -15.80 -35.48
C LYS A 581 -32.97 -15.04 -34.16
N VAL A 582 -31.73 -14.71 -33.81
CA VAL A 582 -31.40 -13.95 -32.59
C VAL A 582 -30.87 -12.57 -32.95
N VAL A 583 -31.46 -11.54 -32.36
CA VAL A 583 -30.96 -10.17 -32.42
C VAL A 583 -30.30 -9.81 -31.09
N VAL A 584 -29.06 -9.32 -31.13
CA VAL A 584 -28.34 -8.83 -29.95
C VAL A 584 -28.18 -7.31 -30.04
N ILE A 585 -28.61 -6.58 -29.01
CA ILE A 585 -28.54 -5.11 -29.00
C ILE A 585 -27.41 -4.67 -28.07
N GLY A 586 -26.36 -4.08 -28.64
CA GLY A 586 -25.20 -3.53 -27.91
C GLY A 586 -23.88 -3.61 -28.69
N GLY A 587 -22.95 -2.70 -28.40
CA GLY A 587 -21.65 -2.61 -29.10
C GLY A 587 -20.41 -2.96 -28.25
N GLY A 588 -20.58 -3.29 -26.97
CA GLY A 588 -19.46 -3.58 -26.06
C GLY A 588 -19.08 -5.06 -25.99
N ASN A 589 -17.99 -5.38 -25.28
CA ASN A 589 -17.50 -6.77 -25.09
C ASN A 589 -18.58 -7.72 -24.55
N VAL A 590 -19.46 -7.25 -23.65
CA VAL A 590 -20.57 -8.06 -23.15
C VAL A 590 -21.53 -8.46 -24.27
N ALA A 591 -21.81 -7.56 -25.23
CA ALA A 591 -22.68 -7.86 -26.36
C ALA A 591 -22.04 -8.89 -27.30
N ILE A 592 -20.71 -8.80 -27.52
CA ILE A 592 -19.95 -9.82 -28.26
C ILE A 592 -20.05 -11.18 -27.57
N ASP A 593 -19.79 -11.25 -26.27
CA ASP A 593 -19.88 -12.50 -25.49
C ASP A 593 -21.30 -13.09 -25.53
N VAL A 594 -22.33 -12.25 -25.44
CA VAL A 594 -23.74 -12.66 -25.55
C VAL A 594 -24.03 -13.25 -26.92
N ALA A 595 -23.59 -12.59 -28.00
CA ALA A 595 -23.79 -13.09 -29.36
C ALA A 595 -23.10 -14.43 -29.60
N ARG A 596 -21.85 -14.57 -29.14
CA ARG A 596 -21.06 -15.81 -29.24
C ARG A 596 -21.64 -16.97 -28.42
N ASN A 597 -22.25 -16.68 -27.26
CA ASN A 597 -23.02 -17.70 -26.53
C ASN A 597 -24.29 -18.08 -27.28
N ALA A 598 -25.01 -17.12 -27.87
CA ALA A 598 -26.22 -17.40 -28.64
C ALA A 598 -25.94 -18.38 -29.79
N THR A 599 -24.84 -18.19 -30.52
CA THR A 599 -24.37 -19.13 -31.55
C THR A 599 -24.15 -20.54 -30.98
N ARG A 600 -23.45 -20.66 -29.85
CA ARG A 600 -23.12 -21.95 -29.24
C ARG A 600 -24.30 -22.71 -28.63
N VAL A 601 -25.36 -22.00 -28.24
CA VAL A 601 -26.60 -22.64 -27.73
C VAL A 601 -27.60 -22.99 -28.86
N GLY A 602 -27.19 -22.87 -30.12
CA GLY A 602 -27.93 -23.36 -31.28
C GLY A 602 -28.81 -22.34 -31.99
N ALA A 603 -28.44 -21.04 -31.96
CA ALA A 603 -29.09 -20.04 -32.81
C ALA A 603 -28.89 -20.32 -34.31
N ASP A 604 -29.95 -20.14 -35.11
CA ASP A 604 -29.89 -20.32 -36.57
C ASP A 604 -29.11 -19.18 -37.23
N SER A 605 -29.29 -17.96 -36.72
CA SER A 605 -28.51 -16.77 -37.09
C SER A 605 -28.42 -15.81 -35.90
N VAL A 606 -27.31 -15.08 -35.82
CA VAL A 606 -27.09 -14.06 -34.80
C VAL A 606 -26.68 -12.74 -35.45
N ASP A 607 -27.51 -11.73 -35.28
CA ASP A 607 -27.27 -10.37 -35.77
C ASP A 607 -27.12 -9.40 -34.60
N MET A 608 -25.99 -8.72 -34.53
CA MET A 608 -25.75 -7.63 -33.58
C MET A 608 -26.17 -6.30 -34.17
N TYR A 609 -26.76 -5.44 -33.34
CA TYR A 609 -27.11 -4.05 -33.67
C TYR A 609 -26.57 -3.11 -32.59
N CYS A 610 -25.86 -2.07 -32.99
CA CYS A 610 -25.27 -1.09 -32.07
C CYS A 610 -25.39 0.34 -32.59
N LEU A 611 -25.36 1.29 -31.64
CA LEU A 611 -25.49 2.72 -31.94
C LEU A 611 -24.24 3.29 -32.60
N GLU A 612 -23.10 2.74 -32.22
CA GLU A 612 -21.77 3.17 -32.61
C GLU A 612 -21.49 2.80 -34.07
N ASN A 613 -20.74 3.66 -34.76
CA ASN A 613 -20.05 3.25 -35.98
C ASN A 613 -18.92 2.27 -35.64
N ARG A 614 -18.29 1.67 -36.66
CA ARG A 614 -17.27 0.64 -36.46
C ARG A 614 -16.12 1.14 -35.57
N GLU A 615 -15.64 2.35 -35.81
CA GLU A 615 -14.48 2.93 -35.14
C GLU A 615 -14.77 3.36 -33.70
N GLN A 616 -16.05 3.52 -33.34
CA GLN A 616 -16.50 3.94 -32.02
C GLN A 616 -17.01 2.78 -31.15
N MET A 617 -16.98 1.55 -31.65
CA MET A 617 -17.44 0.39 -30.88
C MET A 617 -16.65 0.26 -29.56
N PRO A 618 -17.33 0.08 -28.41
CA PRO A 618 -16.64 -0.13 -27.13
C PRO A 618 -15.94 -1.49 -26.99
N ALA A 619 -16.25 -2.45 -27.86
CA ALA A 619 -15.60 -3.77 -27.85
C ALA A 619 -14.14 -3.69 -28.33
N LEU A 620 -13.30 -4.63 -27.86
CA LEU A 620 -11.91 -4.75 -28.31
C LEU A 620 -11.86 -5.33 -29.73
N GLU A 621 -10.94 -4.84 -30.57
CA GLU A 621 -10.86 -5.28 -31.98
C GLU A 621 -10.75 -6.80 -32.14
N GLU A 622 -9.89 -7.45 -31.34
CA GLU A 622 -9.72 -8.92 -31.33
C GLU A 622 -11.05 -9.66 -31.05
N GLU A 623 -11.86 -9.15 -30.11
CA GLU A 623 -13.16 -9.74 -29.78
C GLU A 623 -14.15 -9.57 -30.93
N ILE A 624 -14.04 -8.47 -31.68
CA ILE A 624 -14.89 -8.24 -32.83
C ILE A 624 -14.48 -9.15 -34.00
N GLU A 625 -13.19 -9.33 -34.24
CA GLU A 625 -12.67 -10.27 -35.24
C GLU A 625 -13.16 -11.69 -34.95
N GLU A 626 -13.07 -12.16 -33.70
CA GLU A 626 -13.58 -13.47 -33.28
C GLU A 626 -15.10 -13.62 -33.52
N ALA A 627 -15.89 -12.56 -33.30
CA ALA A 627 -17.32 -12.60 -33.59
C ALA A 627 -17.61 -12.75 -35.08
N LEU A 628 -16.86 -12.04 -35.93
CA LEU A 628 -17.00 -12.12 -37.39
C LEU A 628 -16.57 -13.49 -37.94
N GLU A 629 -15.51 -14.09 -37.38
CA GLU A 629 -15.08 -15.46 -37.70
C GLU A 629 -16.14 -16.52 -37.35
N GLU A 630 -16.98 -16.23 -36.34
CA GLU A 630 -18.13 -17.05 -35.96
C GLU A 630 -19.40 -16.74 -36.78
N GLU A 631 -19.29 -15.95 -37.87
CA GLU A 631 -20.37 -15.52 -38.76
C GLU A 631 -21.45 -14.66 -38.08
N ILE A 632 -21.10 -14.01 -36.97
CA ILE A 632 -21.98 -13.05 -36.30
C ILE A 632 -21.94 -11.74 -37.08
N THR A 633 -23.08 -11.30 -37.61
CA THR A 633 -23.16 -10.07 -38.39
C THR A 633 -23.29 -8.86 -37.46
N ILE A 634 -22.51 -7.80 -37.70
CA ILE A 634 -22.55 -6.57 -36.88
C ILE A 634 -23.11 -5.41 -37.71
N ASN A 635 -24.26 -4.91 -37.29
CA ASN A 635 -24.99 -3.82 -37.92
C ASN A 635 -24.77 -2.52 -37.12
N ASN A 636 -23.77 -1.75 -37.54
CA ASN A 636 -23.42 -0.47 -36.92
C ASN A 636 -24.41 0.67 -37.23
N SER A 637 -24.46 1.65 -36.32
CA SER A 637 -25.26 2.87 -36.45
C SER A 637 -26.77 2.64 -36.57
N TRP A 638 -27.31 1.75 -35.72
CA TRP A 638 -28.74 1.44 -35.61
C TRP A 638 -29.16 1.39 -34.14
N GLY A 639 -30.22 2.11 -33.78
CA GLY A 639 -30.82 2.07 -32.45
C GLY A 639 -32.21 1.43 -32.46
N PRO A 640 -32.60 0.67 -31.42
CA PRO A 640 -33.92 0.07 -31.38
C PRO A 640 -35.00 1.14 -31.19
N ASN A 641 -36.07 1.07 -32.00
CA ASN A 641 -37.25 1.93 -31.89
C ASN A 641 -38.36 1.24 -31.08
N LYS A 642 -38.72 0.01 -31.45
CA LYS A 642 -39.67 -0.86 -30.74
C LYS A 642 -39.42 -2.34 -31.03
N ILE A 643 -39.87 -3.20 -30.12
CA ILE A 643 -39.91 -4.65 -30.33
C ILE A 643 -41.29 -5.03 -30.87
N ILE A 644 -41.31 -5.78 -31.96
CA ILE A 644 -42.54 -6.23 -32.63
C ILE A 644 -42.98 -7.55 -31.98
N VAL A 645 -44.22 -7.56 -31.50
CA VAL A 645 -44.77 -8.65 -30.68
C VAL A 645 -46.07 -9.17 -31.30
N GLU A 646 -46.15 -10.49 -31.48
CA GLU A 646 -47.35 -11.22 -31.86
C GLU A 646 -47.64 -12.29 -30.81
N ASP A 647 -48.90 -12.40 -30.36
CA ASP A 647 -49.33 -13.34 -29.32
C ASP A 647 -48.47 -13.32 -28.03
N GLY A 648 -47.94 -12.13 -27.68
CA GLY A 648 -47.08 -11.93 -26.52
C GLY A 648 -45.64 -12.45 -26.67
N LYS A 649 -45.24 -12.92 -27.86
CA LYS A 649 -43.87 -13.33 -28.20
C LYS A 649 -43.26 -12.34 -29.20
N VAL A 650 -41.96 -12.11 -29.08
CA VAL A 650 -41.22 -11.34 -30.09
C VAL A 650 -41.22 -12.06 -31.44
N VAL A 651 -41.40 -11.28 -32.51
CA VAL A 651 -41.26 -11.72 -33.91
C VAL A 651 -40.28 -10.85 -34.71
N GLY A 652 -39.86 -9.71 -34.16
CA GLY A 652 -38.88 -8.83 -34.79
C GLY A 652 -38.57 -7.57 -33.99
N VAL A 653 -37.65 -6.77 -34.51
CA VAL A 653 -37.26 -5.47 -33.96
C VAL A 653 -37.27 -4.43 -35.07
N GLU A 654 -37.88 -3.28 -34.79
CA GLU A 654 -37.76 -2.09 -35.64
C GLU A 654 -36.61 -1.23 -35.14
N PHE A 655 -35.65 -0.95 -36.00
CA PHE A 655 -34.51 -0.09 -35.76
C PHE A 655 -34.68 1.24 -36.50
N LYS A 656 -34.01 2.27 -35.98
CA LYS A 656 -33.85 3.56 -36.63
C LYS A 656 -32.38 3.95 -36.75
N LYS A 657 -32.03 4.66 -37.81
CA LYS A 657 -30.64 5.02 -38.09
C LYS A 657 -30.09 5.95 -37.00
N CYS A 658 -28.97 5.55 -36.39
CA CYS A 658 -28.22 6.41 -35.46
C CYS A 658 -27.28 7.30 -36.27
N VAL A 659 -27.47 8.62 -36.16
CA VAL A 659 -26.67 9.63 -36.89
C VAL A 659 -25.42 10.02 -36.10
N SER A 660 -25.52 10.06 -34.77
CA SER A 660 -24.40 10.36 -33.88
C SER A 660 -24.68 9.81 -32.49
N VAL A 661 -23.69 9.19 -31.84
CA VAL A 661 -23.82 8.66 -30.47
C VAL A 661 -23.52 9.71 -29.41
N PHE A 662 -22.57 10.62 -29.68
CA PHE A 662 -22.07 11.59 -28.73
C PHE A 662 -22.39 13.02 -29.15
N ASP A 663 -22.57 13.91 -28.17
CA ASP A 663 -22.65 15.36 -28.40
C ASP A 663 -21.25 15.96 -28.68
N GLU A 664 -21.21 17.27 -28.95
CA GLU A 664 -19.98 18.02 -29.20
C GLU A 664 -18.99 17.98 -28.02
N ASN A 665 -19.48 17.71 -26.81
CA ASN A 665 -18.68 17.56 -25.58
C ASN A 665 -18.32 16.09 -25.30
N LYS A 666 -18.49 15.19 -26.27
CA LYS A 666 -18.27 13.73 -26.15
C LYS A 666 -19.11 13.05 -25.07
N ARG A 667 -20.24 13.65 -24.67
CA ARG A 667 -21.19 13.01 -23.75
C ARG A 667 -22.14 12.13 -24.53
N PHE A 668 -22.50 10.98 -23.98
CA PHE A 668 -23.45 10.07 -24.59
C PHE A 668 -24.82 10.76 -24.76
N SER A 669 -25.22 10.97 -26.01
CA SER A 669 -26.43 11.71 -26.40
C SER A 669 -26.83 11.32 -27.84
N PRO A 670 -27.33 10.09 -28.04
CA PRO A 670 -27.60 9.58 -29.37
C PRO A 670 -28.67 10.39 -30.11
N LYS A 671 -28.44 10.69 -31.39
CA LYS A 671 -29.38 11.32 -32.31
C LYS A 671 -29.76 10.33 -33.41
N PHE A 672 -31.03 10.30 -33.75
CA PHE A 672 -31.60 9.36 -34.70
C PHE A 672 -32.22 10.08 -35.89
N ASP A 673 -32.19 9.42 -37.06
CA ASP A 673 -33.04 9.77 -38.19
C ASP A 673 -34.35 8.98 -38.03
N GLU A 674 -35.44 9.69 -37.74
CA GLU A 674 -36.76 9.09 -37.53
C GLU A 674 -37.42 8.63 -38.85
N THR A 675 -36.83 8.94 -40.00
CA THR A 675 -37.35 8.54 -41.32
C THR A 675 -36.68 7.28 -41.88
N ASP A 676 -35.46 6.97 -41.45
CA ASP A 676 -34.71 5.79 -41.86
C ASP A 676 -34.94 4.64 -40.86
N LEU A 677 -36.00 3.87 -41.14
CA LEU A 677 -36.45 2.74 -40.33
C LEU A 677 -36.13 1.41 -41.02
N LYS A 678 -35.73 0.41 -40.23
CA LYS A 678 -35.45 -0.95 -40.68
C LYS A 678 -36.13 -1.97 -39.77
N VAL A 679 -36.94 -2.86 -40.34
CA VAL A 679 -37.54 -3.98 -39.60
C VAL A 679 -36.72 -5.25 -39.82
N VAL A 680 -36.45 -5.98 -38.75
CA VAL A 680 -35.62 -7.19 -38.74
C VAL A 680 -36.36 -8.29 -37.99
N ASP A 681 -36.58 -9.44 -38.63
CA ASP A 681 -37.20 -10.60 -37.99
C ASP A 681 -36.32 -11.16 -36.87
N ALA A 682 -36.92 -11.53 -35.75
CA ALA A 682 -36.22 -12.09 -34.60
C ALA A 682 -37.15 -12.95 -33.74
N ASP A 683 -36.71 -14.18 -33.43
CA ASP A 683 -37.38 -15.06 -32.47
C ASP A 683 -36.97 -14.77 -31.03
N TYR A 684 -35.79 -14.18 -30.85
CA TYR A 684 -35.22 -13.75 -29.58
C TYR A 684 -34.48 -12.43 -29.71
N VAL A 685 -34.56 -11.61 -28.66
CA VAL A 685 -33.85 -10.34 -28.56
C VAL A 685 -33.04 -10.32 -27.26
N LEU A 686 -31.72 -10.23 -27.38
CA LEU A 686 -30.81 -10.19 -26.23
C LEU A 686 -30.30 -8.76 -26.00
N ILE A 687 -30.68 -8.14 -24.88
CA ILE A 687 -30.40 -6.74 -24.59
C ILE A 687 -29.11 -6.60 -23.77
N SER A 688 -28.09 -5.95 -24.34
CA SER A 688 -26.74 -5.81 -23.76
C SER A 688 -26.26 -4.34 -23.75
N VAL A 689 -27.13 -3.43 -23.28
CA VAL A 689 -26.91 -1.96 -23.30
C VAL A 689 -26.40 -1.39 -21.96
N GLY A 690 -25.85 -2.25 -21.10
CA GLY A 690 -25.25 -1.88 -19.83
C GLY A 690 -25.86 -2.61 -18.64
N GLN A 691 -25.29 -2.35 -17.46
CA GLN A 691 -25.66 -3.02 -16.21
C GLN A 691 -26.22 -2.02 -15.19
N ASN A 692 -27.00 -2.55 -14.25
CA ASN A 692 -27.58 -1.82 -13.13
C ASN A 692 -27.30 -2.54 -11.79
N ILE A 693 -27.27 -1.75 -10.72
CA ILE A 693 -27.02 -2.23 -9.37
C ILE A 693 -28.36 -2.39 -8.65
N GLU A 694 -28.60 -3.56 -8.07
CA GLU A 694 -29.79 -3.82 -7.27
C GLU A 694 -29.43 -3.85 -5.78
N TRP A 695 -29.76 -2.80 -5.05
CA TRP A 695 -29.45 -2.70 -3.62
C TRP A 695 -30.36 -3.54 -2.73
N GLY A 696 -31.59 -3.81 -3.18
CA GLY A 696 -32.62 -4.42 -2.34
C GLY A 696 -32.74 -3.67 -1.00
N ASN A 697 -32.62 -4.42 0.09
CA ASN A 697 -32.64 -3.88 1.45
C ASN A 697 -31.24 -3.80 2.10
N LEU A 698 -30.15 -4.03 1.35
CA LEU A 698 -28.78 -4.08 1.90
C LEU A 698 -28.40 -2.80 2.66
N LEU A 699 -28.77 -1.64 2.12
CA LEU A 699 -28.45 -0.33 2.69
C LEU A 699 -29.54 0.20 3.64
N LYS A 700 -30.58 -0.59 3.91
CA LYS A 700 -31.70 -0.13 4.74
C LYS A 700 -31.22 0.18 6.16
N GLY A 701 -31.40 1.43 6.59
CA GLY A 701 -31.01 1.87 7.93
C GLY A 701 -29.54 2.25 8.09
N SER A 702 -28.72 2.16 7.03
CA SER A 702 -27.37 2.71 7.05
C SER A 702 -27.37 4.17 6.58
N ASN A 703 -26.30 4.90 6.88
CA ASN A 703 -26.14 6.25 6.36
C ASN A 703 -25.73 6.29 4.88
N VAL A 704 -25.35 5.16 4.27
CA VAL A 704 -24.71 5.08 2.94
C VAL A 704 -25.52 5.83 1.87
N GLU A 705 -24.85 6.79 1.23
CA GLU A 705 -25.40 7.56 0.10
C GLU A 705 -25.09 6.91 -1.25
N LEU A 706 -26.00 7.10 -2.20
CA LEU A 706 -25.83 6.70 -3.60
C LEU A 706 -25.65 7.93 -4.48
N ASN A 707 -24.83 7.80 -5.52
CA ASN A 707 -24.69 8.78 -6.59
C ASN A 707 -25.90 8.73 -7.54
N PRO A 708 -26.11 9.74 -8.42
CA PRO A 708 -27.20 9.74 -9.40
C PRO A 708 -27.21 8.54 -10.36
N ASN A 709 -26.04 7.93 -10.60
CA ASN A 709 -25.90 6.71 -11.40
C ASN A 709 -26.10 5.41 -10.59
N ASN A 710 -26.63 5.51 -9.37
CA ASN A 710 -26.93 4.40 -8.46
C ASN A 710 -25.72 3.65 -7.89
N THR A 711 -24.48 4.16 -8.06
CA THR A 711 -23.28 3.62 -7.38
C THR A 711 -23.16 4.18 -5.96
N ILE A 712 -22.44 3.49 -5.07
CA ILE A 712 -22.13 4.00 -3.73
C ILE A 712 -21.25 5.24 -3.82
N LYS A 713 -21.58 6.26 -3.03
CA LYS A 713 -20.73 7.41 -2.78
C LYS A 713 -19.73 7.09 -1.66
N ALA A 714 -18.45 7.11 -1.98
CA ALA A 714 -17.34 6.89 -1.06
C ALA A 714 -16.16 7.80 -1.41
N ASP A 715 -15.24 7.98 -0.48
CA ASP A 715 -14.02 8.75 -0.71
C ASP A 715 -13.08 8.06 -1.71
N GLY A 716 -12.51 8.85 -2.63
CA GLY A 716 -11.71 8.36 -3.76
C GLY A 716 -10.41 7.64 -3.39
N PHE A 717 -9.89 7.87 -2.18
CA PHE A 717 -8.63 7.31 -1.72
C PHE A 717 -8.82 6.25 -0.63
N THR A 718 -9.71 6.50 0.31
CA THR A 718 -9.98 5.65 1.47
C THR A 718 -11.12 4.66 1.23
N TYR A 719 -11.91 4.83 0.17
CA TYR A 719 -13.06 3.97 -0.16
C TYR A 719 -14.11 3.88 0.96
N GLN A 720 -14.03 4.78 1.96
CA GLN A 720 -14.95 4.84 3.08
C GLN A 720 -16.21 5.60 2.67
N THR A 721 -17.37 5.09 3.07
CA THR A 721 -18.66 5.77 2.89
C THR A 721 -18.90 6.79 4.00
N ASN A 722 -20.08 7.43 4.05
CA ASN A 722 -20.46 8.26 5.19
C ASN A 722 -20.84 7.42 6.44
N GLU A 723 -20.99 6.10 6.30
CA GLU A 723 -21.07 5.17 7.40
C GLU A 723 -19.64 4.65 7.71
N PRO A 724 -19.05 4.99 8.87
CA PRO A 724 -17.61 4.80 9.09
C PRO A 724 -17.12 3.35 8.98
N ASP A 725 -17.96 2.36 9.33
CA ASP A 725 -17.60 0.94 9.26
C ASP A 725 -17.87 0.31 7.90
N ILE A 726 -18.39 1.06 6.93
CA ILE A 726 -18.70 0.60 5.58
C ILE A 726 -17.75 1.22 4.55
N PHE A 727 -17.10 0.34 3.79
CA PHE A 727 -16.24 0.63 2.66
C PHE A 727 -16.86 0.03 1.39
N ALA A 728 -16.57 0.60 0.22
CA ALA A 728 -17.16 0.14 -1.04
C ALA A 728 -16.11 -0.03 -2.13
N GLY A 729 -16.35 -0.93 -3.08
CA GLY A 729 -15.52 -1.03 -4.26
C GLY A 729 -16.12 -1.91 -5.36
N GLY A 730 -15.33 -2.16 -6.39
CA GLY A 730 -15.80 -2.81 -7.62
C GLY A 730 -16.88 -1.99 -8.35
N ASP A 731 -17.65 -2.66 -9.19
CA ASP A 731 -18.63 -1.97 -10.05
C ASP A 731 -19.75 -1.26 -9.26
N SER A 732 -20.03 -1.71 -8.03
CA SER A 732 -20.97 -1.05 -7.11
C SER A 732 -20.50 0.35 -6.67
N TYR A 733 -19.22 0.65 -6.80
CA TYR A 733 -18.62 1.96 -6.48
C TYR A 733 -18.29 2.74 -7.75
N THR A 734 -17.58 2.14 -8.71
CA THR A 734 -17.10 2.83 -9.91
C THR A 734 -18.09 2.86 -11.08
N GLY A 735 -19.14 2.05 -11.03
CA GLY A 735 -19.82 1.55 -12.22
C GLY A 735 -19.00 0.46 -12.93
N PRO A 736 -19.57 -0.23 -13.94
CA PRO A 736 -18.91 -1.34 -14.62
C PRO A 736 -17.54 -0.97 -15.19
N ARG A 737 -16.49 -1.70 -14.77
CA ARG A 737 -15.11 -1.58 -15.28
C ARG A 737 -14.48 -2.97 -15.51
N PHE A 738 -13.19 -3.03 -15.81
CA PHE A 738 -12.49 -4.30 -16.00
C PHE A 738 -12.14 -4.94 -14.65
N ALA A 739 -11.96 -6.27 -14.64
CA ALA A 739 -11.65 -7.03 -13.43
C ALA A 739 -10.40 -6.50 -12.70
N ILE A 740 -9.39 -6.01 -13.43
CA ILE A 740 -8.17 -5.46 -12.83
C ILE A 740 -8.42 -4.16 -12.04
N ASP A 741 -9.40 -3.34 -12.44
CA ASP A 741 -9.82 -2.16 -11.69
C ASP A 741 -10.47 -2.57 -10.37
N ALA A 742 -11.36 -3.58 -10.41
CA ALA A 742 -12.02 -4.13 -9.22
C ALA A 742 -11.01 -4.76 -8.24
N ILE A 743 -10.01 -5.46 -8.76
CA ILE A 743 -8.91 -6.04 -7.98
C ILE A 743 -8.11 -4.96 -7.25
N ALA A 744 -7.74 -3.89 -7.95
CA ALA A 744 -7.02 -2.75 -7.38
C ALA A 744 -7.86 -2.08 -6.27
N ALA A 745 -9.15 -1.85 -6.51
CA ALA A 745 -10.06 -1.29 -5.51
C ALA A 745 -10.17 -2.19 -4.27
N GLY A 746 -10.24 -3.50 -4.43
CA GLY A 746 -10.24 -4.47 -3.32
C GLY A 746 -9.02 -4.33 -2.40
N LYS A 747 -7.83 -4.15 -2.97
CA LYS A 747 -6.60 -3.93 -2.20
C LYS A 747 -6.66 -2.62 -1.40
N GLU A 748 -7.09 -1.54 -2.03
CA GLU A 748 -7.17 -0.24 -1.37
C GLU A 748 -8.26 -0.22 -0.28
N GLY A 749 -9.37 -0.93 -0.49
CA GLY A 749 -10.38 -1.20 0.54
C GLY A 749 -9.82 -1.97 1.73
N ALA A 750 -9.02 -3.02 1.49
CA ALA A 750 -8.37 -3.79 2.55
C ALA A 750 -7.41 -2.93 3.41
N ILE A 751 -6.59 -2.07 2.78
CA ILE A 751 -5.70 -1.14 3.50
C ILE A 751 -6.50 -0.19 4.40
N SER A 752 -7.64 0.30 3.90
CA SER A 752 -8.50 1.24 4.62
C SER A 752 -9.20 0.57 5.80
N ILE A 753 -9.73 -0.63 5.60
CA ILE A 753 -10.33 -1.46 6.66
C ILE A 753 -9.29 -1.80 7.73
N HIS A 754 -8.10 -2.23 7.34
CA HIS A 754 -7.01 -2.51 8.28
C HIS A 754 -6.76 -1.30 9.19
N ARG A 755 -6.70 -0.09 8.63
CA ARG A 755 -6.48 1.14 9.42
C ARG A 755 -7.69 1.46 10.29
N PHE A 756 -8.91 1.39 9.74
CA PHE A 756 -10.14 1.73 10.46
C PHE A 756 -10.37 0.88 11.71
N VAL A 757 -10.18 -0.44 11.62
CA VAL A 757 -10.49 -1.34 12.74
C VAL A 757 -9.43 -1.30 13.85
N GLN A 758 -8.33 -0.56 13.65
CA GLN A 758 -7.25 -0.41 14.62
C GLN A 758 -7.39 0.93 15.36
N PRO A 759 -7.17 0.96 16.68
CA PRO A 759 -7.36 2.17 17.47
C PRO A 759 -6.43 3.29 16.98
N GLY A 760 -6.95 4.52 16.91
CA GLY A 760 -6.17 5.74 16.69
C GLY A 760 -5.39 5.82 15.36
N GLN A 761 -5.69 4.97 14.38
CA GLN A 761 -5.02 5.01 13.08
C GLN A 761 -5.74 5.98 12.11
N SER A 762 -4.94 6.72 11.35
CA SER A 762 -5.44 7.54 10.25
C SER A 762 -5.58 6.71 8.97
N LEU A 763 -6.64 6.96 8.20
CA LEU A 763 -6.84 6.35 6.88
C LEU A 763 -5.85 6.88 5.83
N VAL A 764 -5.24 8.04 6.07
CA VAL A 764 -4.43 8.76 5.08
C VAL A 764 -2.95 8.89 5.47
N ASN A 765 -2.62 9.09 6.74
CA ASN A 765 -1.25 9.41 7.12
C ASN A 765 -0.29 8.22 6.88
N GLY A 766 0.80 8.48 6.15
CA GLY A 766 1.80 7.49 5.79
C GLY A 766 1.31 6.43 4.81
N ARG A 767 0.18 6.66 4.12
CA ARG A 767 -0.30 5.79 3.04
C ARG A 767 0.26 6.30 1.72
N ASP A 768 0.71 5.37 0.89
CA ASP A 768 1.18 5.66 -0.45
C ASP A 768 0.01 6.07 -1.36
N ARG A 769 0.18 7.12 -2.15
CA ARG A 769 -0.79 7.60 -3.14
C ARG A 769 -0.69 6.82 -4.45
N LYS A 770 0.43 6.12 -4.68
CA LYS A 770 0.71 5.40 -5.93
C LYS A 770 0.58 6.30 -7.15
N ASP A 771 1.07 7.53 -7.02
CA ASP A 771 1.00 8.52 -8.11
C ASP A 771 2.11 8.22 -9.12
N TYR A 772 1.78 7.36 -10.08
CA TYR A 772 2.67 6.93 -11.13
C TYR A 772 2.30 7.60 -12.46
N HIS A 773 3.20 8.43 -12.99
CA HIS A 773 3.08 9.01 -14.33
C HIS A 773 4.12 8.46 -15.30
N GLU A 774 3.74 8.34 -16.56
CA GLU A 774 4.63 7.86 -17.61
C GLU A 774 5.60 8.94 -18.08
N PHE A 775 6.74 8.52 -18.61
CA PHE A 775 7.64 9.42 -19.31
C PHE A 775 7.10 9.83 -20.68
N ASP A 776 7.66 10.90 -21.23
CA ASP A 776 7.32 11.39 -22.57
C ASP A 776 7.88 10.46 -23.67
N LYS A 777 7.00 9.65 -24.27
CA LYS A 777 7.33 8.70 -25.33
C LYS A 777 7.83 9.38 -26.61
N GLU A 778 7.34 10.58 -26.94
CA GLU A 778 7.75 11.29 -28.16
C GLU A 778 9.21 11.76 -28.10
N SER A 779 9.75 11.89 -26.89
CA SER A 779 11.13 12.32 -26.67
C SER A 779 12.16 11.20 -26.83
N LEU A 780 11.74 9.94 -26.93
CA LEU A 780 12.62 8.78 -26.88
C LEU A 780 13.47 8.63 -28.15
N GLN A 781 14.70 8.18 -27.98
CA GLN A 781 15.59 7.79 -29.06
C GLN A 781 15.56 6.26 -29.19
N LEU A 782 14.83 5.78 -30.18
CA LEU A 782 14.54 4.36 -30.38
C LEU A 782 15.31 3.77 -31.58
N GLU A 783 16.17 4.57 -32.23
CA GLU A 783 17.02 4.11 -33.32
C GLU A 783 18.04 3.08 -32.82
N GLY A 784 18.16 1.95 -33.52
CA GLY A 784 19.15 0.91 -33.22
C GLY A 784 18.66 -0.26 -32.37
N TYR A 785 17.41 -0.24 -31.89
CA TYR A 785 16.78 -1.42 -31.32
C TYR A 785 16.43 -2.45 -32.41
N ASP A 786 16.40 -3.74 -32.05
CA ASP A 786 16.01 -4.82 -32.97
C ASP A 786 14.51 -4.79 -33.30
N ASN A 787 14.13 -5.59 -34.30
CA ASN A 787 12.74 -5.78 -34.73
C ASN A 787 12.33 -7.26 -34.62
N MET A 788 12.74 -7.94 -33.55
CA MET A 788 12.40 -9.33 -33.30
C MET A 788 10.87 -9.51 -33.27
N PRO A 789 10.31 -10.47 -34.05
CA PRO A 789 8.87 -10.62 -34.14
C PRO A 789 8.24 -11.08 -32.82
N ARG A 790 7.07 -10.50 -32.51
CA ARG A 790 6.24 -10.87 -31.37
C ARG A 790 5.85 -12.35 -31.44
N GLN A 791 6.01 -13.07 -30.33
CA GLN A 791 5.50 -14.43 -30.19
C GLN A 791 3.97 -14.43 -30.14
N LYS A 792 3.34 -15.45 -30.74
CA LYS A 792 1.89 -15.61 -30.78
C LYS A 792 1.48 -16.93 -30.13
N ALA A 793 0.35 -16.91 -29.41
CA ALA A 793 -0.21 -18.12 -28.84
C ALA A 793 -0.68 -19.03 -29.97
N ALA A 794 -0.38 -20.33 -29.85
CA ALA A 794 -0.93 -21.32 -30.74
C ALA A 794 -2.42 -21.56 -30.38
N HIS A 795 -3.20 -22.01 -31.35
CA HIS A 795 -4.60 -22.38 -31.14
C HIS A 795 -4.77 -23.89 -31.27
N LYS A 796 -5.69 -24.46 -30.49
CA LYS A 796 -6.10 -25.87 -30.60
C LYS A 796 -6.72 -26.09 -31.98
N SER A 797 -6.16 -26.99 -32.78
CA SER A 797 -6.65 -27.31 -34.13
C SER A 797 -7.72 -28.40 -34.15
N ASP A 798 -7.94 -29.07 -33.01
CA ASP A 798 -8.80 -30.25 -32.86
C ASP A 798 -10.24 -29.92 -32.40
N LEU A 799 -10.54 -28.66 -32.09
CA LEU A 799 -11.86 -28.24 -31.61
C LEU A 799 -12.53 -27.28 -32.59
N ASN A 800 -13.82 -27.49 -32.85
CA ASN A 800 -14.65 -26.57 -33.62
C ASN A 800 -14.97 -25.32 -32.79
N THR A 801 -14.55 -24.14 -33.27
CA THR A 801 -14.72 -22.86 -32.56
C THR A 801 -16.18 -22.51 -32.31
N LYS A 802 -17.11 -22.90 -33.22
CA LYS A 802 -18.55 -22.62 -33.10
C LYS A 802 -19.27 -23.48 -32.05
N GLU A 803 -18.67 -24.59 -31.63
CA GLU A 803 -19.30 -25.58 -30.73
C GLU A 803 -18.58 -25.70 -29.38
N SER A 804 -17.29 -25.34 -29.32
CA SER A 804 -16.48 -25.49 -28.11
C SER A 804 -16.70 -24.34 -27.11
N PHE A 805 -16.83 -24.73 -25.84
CA PHE A 805 -16.83 -23.82 -24.68
C PHE A 805 -15.47 -23.75 -23.97
N LYS A 806 -14.38 -24.25 -24.59
CA LYS A 806 -13.02 -24.21 -24.03
C LYS A 806 -12.18 -23.07 -24.61
N ASP A 807 -11.25 -22.50 -23.83
CA ASP A 807 -10.26 -21.56 -24.37
C ASP A 807 -9.41 -22.28 -25.43
N MET A 808 -9.45 -21.72 -26.63
CA MET A 808 -8.72 -22.24 -27.79
C MET A 808 -7.26 -21.84 -27.76
N ARG A 809 -6.90 -20.77 -27.03
CA ARG A 809 -5.54 -20.26 -26.92
C ARG A 809 -4.70 -21.12 -25.99
N LEU A 810 -3.65 -21.71 -26.55
CA LEU A 810 -2.64 -22.42 -25.79
C LEU A 810 -1.75 -21.44 -25.03
N THR A 811 -1.36 -21.83 -23.82
CA THR A 811 -0.33 -21.10 -23.07
C THR A 811 0.99 -21.16 -23.83
N PHE A 812 1.78 -20.06 -23.79
CA PHE A 812 3.12 -20.04 -24.34
C PHE A 812 3.97 -21.20 -23.83
N THR A 813 4.86 -21.71 -24.68
CA THR A 813 5.94 -22.59 -24.23
C THR A 813 7.01 -21.79 -23.50
N GLU A 814 7.83 -22.46 -22.70
CA GLU A 814 8.99 -21.80 -22.07
C GLU A 814 9.94 -21.16 -23.09
N GLU A 815 10.10 -21.77 -24.27
CA GLU A 815 10.91 -21.20 -25.36
C GLU A 815 10.30 -19.90 -25.89
N GLN A 816 8.97 -19.85 -26.07
CA GLN A 816 8.28 -18.63 -26.48
C GLN A 816 8.40 -17.54 -25.41
N VAL A 817 8.26 -17.88 -24.13
CA VAL A 817 8.45 -16.92 -23.04
C VAL A 817 9.86 -16.35 -23.05
N LYS A 818 10.89 -17.18 -23.20
CA LYS A 818 12.29 -16.70 -23.28
C LYS A 818 12.47 -15.70 -24.42
N LYS A 819 12.08 -16.07 -25.65
CA LYS A 819 12.16 -15.18 -26.82
C LYS A 819 11.36 -13.89 -26.65
N GLU A 820 10.14 -13.97 -26.12
CA GLU A 820 9.29 -12.78 -25.94
C GLU A 820 9.84 -11.84 -24.87
N THR A 821 10.38 -12.38 -23.77
CA THR A 821 10.95 -11.57 -22.69
C THR A 821 12.21 -10.82 -23.11
N GLU A 822 12.98 -11.33 -24.07
CA GLU A 822 14.18 -10.67 -24.66
C GLU A 822 13.82 -9.37 -25.39
N ARG A 823 12.58 -9.21 -25.86
CA ARG A 823 12.11 -8.00 -26.55
C ARG A 823 11.91 -6.79 -25.62
N CYS A 824 11.90 -7.01 -24.30
CA CYS A 824 11.64 -5.97 -23.31
C CYS A 824 12.76 -4.92 -23.28
N LEU A 825 12.41 -3.65 -23.53
CA LEU A 825 13.38 -2.55 -23.61
C LEU A 825 13.98 -2.13 -22.26
N GLY A 826 13.43 -2.59 -21.14
CA GLY A 826 13.94 -2.17 -19.82
C GLY A 826 13.67 -0.69 -19.51
N CYS A 827 12.50 -0.17 -19.88
CA CYS A 827 12.10 1.23 -19.88
C CYS A 827 12.48 2.09 -18.65
N GLY A 828 12.30 1.58 -17.42
CA GLY A 828 12.55 2.35 -16.19
C GLY A 828 13.78 1.91 -15.38
N ALA A 829 14.27 2.82 -14.54
CA ALA A 829 15.25 2.55 -13.48
C ALA A 829 14.93 3.38 -12.23
N THR A 830 15.28 2.89 -11.04
CA THR A 830 15.16 3.66 -9.80
C THR A 830 16.28 4.69 -9.69
N VAL A 831 15.95 5.88 -9.18
CA VAL A 831 16.88 6.97 -8.88
C VAL A 831 16.92 7.20 -7.38
N VAL A 832 18.09 7.55 -6.85
CA VAL A 832 18.31 7.77 -5.41
C VAL A 832 18.67 9.22 -5.13
N ASP A 833 17.99 9.80 -4.14
CA ASP A 833 18.40 10.99 -3.40
C ASP A 833 19.33 10.57 -2.25
N GLU A 834 20.64 10.61 -2.54
CA GLU A 834 21.67 10.21 -1.57
C GLU A 834 21.64 11.06 -0.28
N TYR A 835 21.12 12.29 -0.33
CA TYR A 835 21.02 13.13 0.85
C TYR A 835 19.91 12.66 1.77
N MET A 836 18.75 12.31 1.21
CA MET A 836 17.62 11.78 1.96
C MET A 836 17.80 10.33 2.41
N CYS A 837 18.71 9.59 1.78
CA CYS A 837 19.04 8.22 2.21
C CYS A 837 19.67 8.20 3.61
N VAL A 838 19.07 7.43 4.51
CA VAL A 838 19.55 7.19 5.89
C VAL A 838 20.34 5.89 6.03
N GLY A 839 20.51 5.13 4.93
CA GLY A 839 21.34 3.92 4.90
C GLY A 839 20.78 2.72 5.67
N CYS A 840 19.45 2.53 5.63
CA CYS A 840 18.76 1.45 6.36
C CYS A 840 18.78 0.08 5.67
N GLY A 841 18.96 0.01 4.35
CA GLY A 841 19.05 -1.26 3.62
C GLY A 841 17.73 -1.89 3.17
N GLN A 842 16.56 -1.33 3.53
CA GLN A 842 15.26 -1.83 3.05
C GLN A 842 15.18 -1.92 1.52
N CYS A 843 15.74 -0.95 0.79
CA CYS A 843 15.78 -1.00 -0.68
C CYS A 843 16.58 -2.19 -1.23
N THR A 844 17.64 -2.60 -0.51
CA THR A 844 18.51 -3.71 -0.89
C THR A 844 17.80 -5.03 -0.62
N THR A 845 17.21 -5.21 0.56
CA THR A 845 16.53 -6.46 0.94
C THR A 845 15.28 -6.75 0.10
N LYS A 846 14.63 -5.71 -0.43
CA LYS A 846 13.46 -5.86 -1.33
C LYS A 846 13.85 -6.00 -2.81
N CYS A 847 15.13 -5.84 -3.18
CA CYS A 847 15.58 -5.96 -4.57
C CYS A 847 15.89 -7.43 -4.91
N LYS A 848 15.11 -8.04 -5.82
CA LYS A 848 15.35 -9.41 -6.32
C LYS A 848 16.36 -9.51 -7.49
N PHE A 849 16.99 -8.40 -7.84
CA PHE A 849 17.77 -8.22 -9.08
C PHE A 849 19.22 -7.80 -8.83
N ASP A 850 19.64 -7.72 -7.56
CA ASP A 850 20.95 -7.22 -7.14
C ASP A 850 21.30 -5.85 -7.76
N ALA A 851 20.26 -5.05 -8.00
CA ALA A 851 20.37 -3.74 -8.64
C ALA A 851 20.62 -2.62 -7.64
N ILE A 852 20.54 -2.91 -6.34
CA ILE A 852 20.73 -1.92 -5.27
C ILE A 852 21.69 -2.48 -4.24
N SER A 853 22.71 -1.72 -3.89
CA SER A 853 23.64 -2.03 -2.80
C SER A 853 23.69 -0.87 -1.80
N LEU A 854 24.09 -1.18 -0.57
CA LEU A 854 24.53 -0.15 0.39
C LEU A 854 26.04 0.00 0.28
N VAL A 855 26.50 1.24 0.12
CA VAL A 855 27.92 1.58 0.08
C VAL A 855 28.28 2.39 1.31
N ARG A 856 29.34 2.01 2.01
CA ARG A 856 29.85 2.78 3.14
C ARG A 856 30.44 4.11 2.65
N LYS A 857 29.75 5.21 2.94
CA LYS A 857 30.11 6.57 2.52
C LYS A 857 30.78 7.37 3.62
N TYR A 858 30.43 7.08 4.86
CA TYR A 858 30.96 7.75 6.05
C TYR A 858 31.73 6.76 6.93
N ASP A 859 32.50 7.31 7.86
CA ASP A 859 33.28 6.54 8.80
C ASP A 859 33.20 7.21 10.18
N ALA A 860 32.02 7.13 10.78
CA ALA A 860 31.72 7.75 12.06
C ALA A 860 31.10 6.77 13.05
N GLU A 861 31.51 6.90 14.30
CA GLU A 861 31.02 6.11 15.43
C GLU A 861 30.15 6.97 16.35
N GLY A 862 29.28 6.32 17.12
CA GLY A 862 28.53 6.99 18.18
C GLY A 862 29.47 7.55 19.25
N VAL A 863 29.07 8.65 19.90
CA VAL A 863 29.82 9.24 21.01
C VAL A 863 29.00 9.18 22.28
N ALA A 864 29.68 9.12 23.41
CA ALA A 864 28.99 9.21 24.70
C ALA A 864 28.39 10.61 24.87
N TYR A 865 27.35 10.72 25.71
CA TYR A 865 26.65 11.98 25.96
C TYR A 865 27.61 13.14 26.33
N GLU A 866 28.65 12.86 27.10
CA GLU A 866 29.65 13.82 27.58
C GLU A 866 30.45 14.45 26.42
N ASP A 867 30.67 13.69 25.35
CA ASP A 867 31.46 14.08 24.18
C ASP A 867 30.62 14.65 23.02
N LEU A 868 29.29 14.61 23.14
CA LEU A 868 28.38 15.05 22.09
C LEU A 868 28.48 16.55 21.81
N LYS A 869 28.54 17.37 22.86
CA LYS A 869 28.56 18.84 22.72
C LYS A 869 29.78 19.35 21.93
N PRO A 870 31.03 18.91 22.21
CA PRO A 870 32.17 19.22 21.36
C PRO A 870 31.97 18.87 19.88
N ALA A 871 31.42 17.68 19.58
CA ALA A 871 31.19 17.23 18.21
C ALA A 871 30.18 18.12 17.46
N ILE A 872 29.09 18.51 18.12
CA ILE A 872 28.07 19.41 17.57
C ILE A 872 28.67 20.81 17.31
N VAL A 873 29.38 21.39 18.29
CA VAL A 873 29.95 22.74 18.16
C VAL A 873 30.90 22.82 16.97
N LYS A 874 31.79 21.83 16.81
CA LYS A 874 32.71 21.73 15.66
C LYS A 874 31.95 21.71 14.33
N THR A 875 30.84 20.99 14.27
CA THR A 875 30.00 20.86 13.06
C THR A 875 29.28 22.17 12.75
N VAL A 876 28.69 22.82 13.75
CA VAL A 876 28.00 24.11 13.60
C VAL A 876 28.96 25.21 13.09
N ILE A 877 30.19 25.26 13.59
CA ILE A 877 31.20 26.21 13.10
C ILE A 877 31.52 25.96 11.62
N ARG A 878 31.78 24.70 11.24
CA ARG A 878 32.04 24.31 9.84
C ARG A 878 30.85 24.66 8.94
N ARG A 879 29.62 24.41 9.40
CA ARG A 879 28.38 24.75 8.69
C ARG A 879 28.27 26.25 8.45
N LYS A 880 28.49 27.08 9.48
CA LYS A 880 28.47 28.55 9.32
C LYS A 880 29.47 29.01 8.25
N GLY A 881 30.68 28.46 8.25
CA GLY A 881 31.68 28.71 7.22
C GLY A 881 31.18 28.36 5.81
N ARG A 882 30.55 27.19 5.63
CA ARG A 882 29.96 26.77 4.34
C ARG A 882 28.84 27.69 3.87
N ILE A 883 27.96 28.12 4.77
CA ILE A 883 26.85 29.03 4.46
C ILE A 883 27.39 30.39 3.99
N ILE A 884 28.39 30.94 4.68
CA ILE A 884 29.03 32.22 4.29
C ILE A 884 29.72 32.05 2.93
N GLY A 885 30.50 30.99 2.75
CA GLY A 885 31.18 30.71 1.49
C GLY A 885 30.23 30.55 0.30
N LYS A 886 29.07 29.89 0.50
CA LYS A 886 28.02 29.78 -0.52
C LYS A 886 27.44 31.15 -0.88
N LYS A 887 27.06 31.98 0.11
CA LYS A 887 26.55 33.34 -0.13
C LYS A 887 27.52 34.19 -0.93
N VAL A 888 28.82 34.10 -0.63
CA VAL A 888 29.85 34.82 -1.39
C VAL A 888 29.88 34.35 -2.84
N LYS A 889 29.89 33.03 -3.10
CA LYS A 889 29.84 32.50 -4.46
C LYS A 889 28.58 32.92 -5.22
N ASP A 890 27.41 32.89 -4.57
CA ASP A 890 26.13 33.27 -5.18
C ASP A 890 26.08 34.76 -5.53
N VAL A 891 26.76 35.62 -4.78
CA VAL A 891 26.90 37.06 -5.09
C VAL A 891 27.84 37.29 -6.28
N PHE A 892 28.91 36.51 -6.43
CA PHE A 892 29.84 36.63 -7.56
C PHE A 892 29.36 35.91 -8.84
N ALA A 893 28.33 35.07 -8.74
CA ALA A 893 27.73 34.36 -9.89
C ALA A 893 26.50 35.09 -10.48
N LYS A 894 26.00 36.13 -9.80
CA LYS A 894 25.01 37.09 -10.31
C LYS A 894 25.73 38.30 -10.88
#